data_AF-A0A6I4SM55-F1
#
_entry.id   AF-A0A6I4SM55-F1
#
_cell.length_a   1.000
_cell.length_b   1.000
_cell.length_c   1.000
_cell.angle_alpha   90.00
_cell.angle_beta   90.00
_cell.angle_gamma   90.00
#
_symmetry.space_group_name_H-M   'P 1'
#
loop_
_entity.id
_entity.type
_entity.pdbx_description
1 polymer ?
#
loop_
_entity_poly.entity_id
_entity_poly.type
_entity_poly.pdbx_seq_one_letter_code
_entity_poly.pdbx_strand_id
1 'polypeptide(L)'
;MSKRGFLSRLNAVSHVRGSKQVARIDNAQRLELLDNFENLDLGWFWATDDGGRLIYLSESAASALGQTSSTLIGEILTGLFIPDKSDDPEKAERPLPFLMSARNSFADLSARVHVPNSSTEAWWSISGKPQFDEAGNFAGYRGGAKDITSARERNRDASRLAQYDVLTGLANRHRMEKRLTATLTAYKVAKRSCALMMLDLDRFKQVNDTLGHPAGDELLKQVAQRLTSLLGEAGEIGRIGGDEFQVLLPDMDDRGKLGELAQRVIQMVSQPYSIDGSRAIIGTSIGIAIAPYDGIEPGELISSADLALYAAKGGGRGQFRFYSSDLKDGAKMRKQIEEDLRDALQQDQLELHYQPIICAKNRTVRCFEALMRWNHPERGWISPSQFISIAEETGIISDIGEWAILRACRDAATWPGEMRVAVNVSAVQFANEEFDKVVELALAATNFDPNRLELEITESVFMSDPFATNRMFKRLKKIGVRLALDDFGTGYSSLGYLRDAPFDKIKIDQSFVRGSTEAGNNNSAIITAIISLAAALGMETVAEGVEALDELNLVTERGADLIQGFIFARAMNQVDILERLESGRLKFDPVGPAKHRSDRRTVFRKIGVIHEDHRYEAVLRNLSRTGAMIEGILNIPESTKLVLDLGEGQLAVAVVRRSDDATQGLEFEAPLVSDGADGLCTRHRISPYALAAAGMPLGALPPGHYPLIKNQNADGTPTLPQFMQIDMSAKSS
;
A
#
# COMPACT_ATOMS: atom_id res chain seq x y z
N MET A 1 37.39 4.09 -58.85
CA MET A 1 37.55 3.69 -60.27
C MET A 1 36.39 2.76 -60.60
N SER A 2 35.26 3.21 -61.19
CA SER A 2 34.98 3.36 -62.65
C SER A 2 35.22 2.05 -63.41
N LYS A 3 34.36 1.44 -64.25
CA LYS A 3 33.09 1.79 -64.93
C LYS A 3 32.63 0.51 -65.67
N ARG A 4 31.31 0.28 -65.76
CA ARG A 4 30.48 -0.08 -66.95
C ARG A 4 31.02 -0.94 -68.12
N GLY A 5 30.16 -1.83 -68.64
CA GLY A 5 30.16 -2.32 -70.04
C GLY A 5 29.55 -3.73 -70.17
N PHE A 6 28.26 -3.98 -70.45
CA PHE A 6 27.49 -3.81 -71.70
C PHE A 6 27.77 -4.89 -72.78
N LEU A 7 26.71 -5.66 -73.06
CA LEU A 7 26.31 -6.33 -74.31
C LEU A 7 27.06 -7.54 -74.90
N SER A 8 26.24 -8.60 -75.02
CA SER A 8 25.99 -9.44 -76.19
C SER A 8 27.12 -10.26 -76.81
N ARG A 9 26.97 -11.58 -76.76
CA ARG A 9 27.36 -12.45 -77.87
C ARG A 9 26.52 -13.74 -77.90
N LEU A 10 25.91 -13.92 -79.07
CA LEU A 10 25.67 -15.18 -79.79
C LEU A 10 24.39 -15.99 -79.46
N ASN A 11 23.42 -15.74 -80.35
CA ASN A 11 22.37 -16.63 -80.77
C ASN A 11 22.86 -18.03 -81.19
N ALA A 12 21.92 -18.96 -81.10
CA ALA A 12 21.72 -20.15 -81.94
C ALA A 12 22.45 -21.45 -81.54
N VAL A 13 21.85 -22.17 -80.59
CA VAL A 13 21.66 -23.62 -80.73
C VAL A 13 20.17 -23.90 -80.65
N SER A 14 19.62 -24.35 -81.78
CA SER A 14 18.26 -24.80 -81.95
C SER A 14 17.99 -26.05 -81.10
N HIS A 15 17.27 -25.89 -79.99
CA HIS A 15 16.59 -27.01 -79.33
C HIS A 15 15.13 -27.05 -79.79
N VAL A 16 14.81 -28.15 -80.48
CA VAL A 16 13.47 -28.63 -80.77
C VAL A 16 12.65 -28.65 -79.47
N ARG A 17 11.78 -27.66 -79.26
CA ARG A 17 10.74 -27.72 -78.23
C ARG A 17 9.62 -28.60 -78.77
N GLY A 18 9.69 -29.89 -78.43
CA GLY A 18 8.48 -30.72 -78.38
C GLY A 18 7.55 -30.11 -77.34
N SER A 19 6.37 -29.64 -77.75
CA SER A 19 5.31 -29.22 -76.85
C SER A 19 4.80 -30.45 -76.09
N LYS A 20 5.35 -30.74 -74.91
CA LYS A 20 4.67 -31.62 -73.95
C LYS A 20 3.36 -30.92 -73.55
N GLN A 21 2.22 -31.43 -74.03
CA GLN A 21 0.92 -31.07 -73.49
C GLN A 21 0.96 -31.29 -71.98
N VAL A 22 0.63 -30.25 -71.21
CA VAL A 22 0.38 -30.39 -69.78
C VAL A 22 -0.87 -31.24 -69.65
N ALA A 23 -0.72 -32.50 -69.19
CA ALA A 23 -1.86 -33.36 -68.93
C ALA A 23 -2.72 -32.71 -67.85
N ARG A 24 -4.00 -32.45 -68.18
CA ARG A 24 -4.98 -32.03 -67.18
C ARG A 24 -5.30 -33.23 -66.31
N ILE A 25 -5.30 -33.00 -65.00
CA ILE A 25 -5.66 -33.99 -63.99
C ILE A 25 -7.07 -34.51 -64.29
N ASP A 26 -7.23 -35.83 -64.36
CA ASP A 26 -8.54 -36.45 -64.57
C ASP A 26 -9.35 -36.54 -63.26
N ASN A 27 -10.60 -37.00 -63.34
CA ASN A 27 -11.45 -37.09 -62.15
C ASN A 27 -10.92 -38.09 -61.11
N ALA A 28 -10.20 -39.14 -61.53
CA ALA A 28 -9.65 -40.14 -60.61
C ALA A 28 -8.50 -39.55 -59.80
N GLN A 29 -7.60 -38.82 -60.46
CA GLN A 29 -6.52 -38.11 -59.81
C GLN A 29 -7.03 -36.94 -58.95
N ARG A 30 -8.18 -36.34 -59.28
CA ARG A 30 -8.83 -35.33 -58.44
C ARG A 30 -9.42 -35.92 -57.15
N LEU A 31 -9.96 -37.13 -57.21
CA LEU A 31 -10.41 -37.88 -56.02
C LEU A 31 -9.21 -38.27 -55.15
N GLU A 32 -8.12 -38.74 -55.75
CA GLU A 32 -6.89 -39.05 -55.03
C GLU A 32 -6.30 -37.83 -54.30
N LEU A 33 -6.42 -36.62 -54.87
CA LEU A 33 -6.05 -35.37 -54.20
C LEU A 33 -6.97 -35.02 -53.03
N LEU A 34 -8.26 -35.34 -53.10
CA LEU A 34 -9.21 -35.15 -52.01
C LEU A 34 -8.94 -36.15 -50.87
N ASP A 35 -8.71 -37.41 -51.19
CA ASP A 35 -8.35 -38.44 -50.21
C ASP A 35 -7.03 -38.10 -49.51
N ASN A 36 -6.03 -37.61 -50.24
CA ASN A 36 -4.78 -37.13 -49.65
C ASN A 36 -5.00 -35.88 -48.77
N PHE A 37 -5.93 -35.00 -49.12
CA PHE A 37 -6.25 -33.83 -48.30
C PHE A 37 -6.89 -34.22 -46.97
N GLU A 38 -7.77 -35.22 -46.97
CA GLU A 38 -8.37 -35.79 -45.75
C GLU A 38 -7.34 -36.52 -44.90
N ASN A 39 -6.46 -37.33 -45.52
CA ASN A 39 -5.41 -38.08 -44.83
C ASN A 39 -4.32 -37.20 -44.22
N LEU A 40 -4.15 -35.97 -44.71
CA LEU A 40 -3.23 -34.99 -44.14
C LEU A 40 -3.85 -34.15 -43.02
N ASP A 41 -5.12 -34.43 -42.62
CA ASP A 41 -5.88 -33.71 -41.59
C ASP A 41 -5.89 -32.18 -41.78
N LEU A 42 -5.84 -31.71 -43.03
CA LEU A 42 -5.87 -30.28 -43.37
C LEU A 42 -7.27 -29.69 -43.27
N GLY A 43 -8.28 -30.54 -43.33
CA GLY A 43 -9.70 -30.23 -43.19
C GLY A 43 -10.54 -31.47 -43.50
N TRP A 44 -11.79 -31.42 -43.11
CA TRP A 44 -12.77 -32.50 -43.28
C TRP A 44 -13.86 -32.06 -44.23
N PHE A 45 -14.52 -33.01 -44.87
CA PHE A 45 -15.66 -32.83 -45.74
C PHE A 45 -16.89 -33.51 -45.15
N TRP A 46 -18.04 -32.92 -45.43
CA TRP A 46 -19.33 -33.45 -45.00
C TRP A 46 -20.41 -33.17 -46.04
N ALA A 47 -21.41 -34.03 -46.06
CA ALA A 47 -22.57 -33.90 -46.92
C ALA A 47 -23.84 -34.32 -46.20
N THR A 48 -24.94 -33.66 -46.52
CA THR A 48 -26.28 -34.05 -46.06
C THR A 48 -27.25 -34.31 -47.19
N ASP A 49 -28.33 -35.03 -46.88
CA ASP A 49 -29.55 -35.09 -47.68
C ASP A 49 -30.42 -33.84 -47.49
N ASP A 50 -31.59 -33.81 -48.16
CA ASP A 50 -32.58 -32.73 -48.08
C ASP A 50 -33.24 -32.59 -46.70
N GLY A 51 -33.19 -33.64 -45.87
CA GLY A 51 -33.59 -33.64 -44.47
C GLY A 51 -32.50 -33.19 -43.49
N GLY A 52 -31.28 -32.89 -43.96
CA GLY A 52 -30.15 -32.51 -43.13
C GLY A 52 -29.44 -33.68 -42.43
N ARG A 53 -29.70 -34.92 -42.85
CA ARG A 53 -29.03 -36.12 -42.35
C ARG A 53 -27.71 -36.31 -43.06
N LEU A 54 -26.68 -36.72 -42.33
CA LEU A 54 -25.34 -36.98 -42.88
C LEU A 54 -25.39 -38.14 -43.88
N ILE A 55 -24.92 -37.90 -45.10
CA ILE A 55 -24.71 -38.93 -46.12
C ILE A 55 -23.21 -39.16 -46.39
N TYR A 56 -22.37 -38.25 -45.91
CA TYR A 56 -20.92 -38.36 -45.95
C TYR A 56 -20.31 -37.53 -44.83
N LEU A 57 -19.25 -38.06 -44.21
CA LEU A 57 -18.38 -37.38 -43.26
C LEU A 57 -17.01 -38.03 -43.38
N SER A 58 -15.95 -37.24 -43.53
CA SER A 58 -14.58 -37.77 -43.57
C SER A 58 -14.28 -38.65 -42.35
N GLU A 59 -13.54 -39.73 -42.55
CA GLU A 59 -13.25 -40.68 -41.45
C GLU A 59 -12.42 -40.03 -40.32
N SER A 60 -11.55 -39.08 -40.66
CA SER A 60 -10.80 -38.31 -39.67
C SER A 60 -11.68 -37.40 -38.81
N ALA A 61 -12.77 -36.84 -39.36
CA ALA A 61 -13.75 -36.09 -38.59
C ALA A 61 -14.55 -36.99 -37.64
N ALA A 62 -14.96 -38.17 -38.11
CA ALA A 62 -15.65 -39.15 -37.27
C ALA A 62 -14.74 -39.63 -36.13
N SER A 63 -13.47 -39.90 -36.44
CA SER A 63 -12.44 -40.29 -35.47
C SER A 63 -12.22 -39.21 -34.41
N ALA A 64 -12.25 -37.92 -34.79
CA ALA A 64 -12.17 -36.81 -33.84
C ALA A 64 -13.36 -36.75 -32.86
N LEU A 65 -14.49 -37.37 -33.21
CA LEU A 65 -15.66 -37.56 -32.33
C LEU A 65 -15.62 -38.88 -31.55
N GLY A 66 -14.57 -39.67 -31.69
CA GLY A 66 -14.48 -41.00 -31.10
C GLY A 66 -15.45 -42.02 -31.71
N GLN A 67 -15.90 -41.79 -32.95
CA GLN A 67 -16.83 -42.67 -33.67
C GLN A 67 -16.28 -43.01 -35.07
N THR A 68 -16.99 -43.89 -35.80
CA THR A 68 -16.72 -44.19 -37.22
C THR A 68 -17.71 -43.46 -38.11
N SER A 69 -17.33 -43.13 -39.34
CA SER A 69 -18.23 -42.44 -40.29
C SER A 69 -19.53 -43.23 -40.50
N SER A 70 -19.45 -44.56 -40.56
CA SER A 70 -20.58 -45.49 -40.69
C SER A 70 -21.62 -45.39 -39.58
N THR A 71 -21.22 -44.97 -38.37
CA THR A 71 -22.13 -44.81 -37.22
C THR A 71 -22.85 -43.46 -37.26
N LEU A 72 -22.22 -42.44 -37.86
CA LEU A 72 -22.73 -41.07 -37.94
C LEU A 72 -23.57 -40.80 -39.20
N ILE A 73 -23.42 -41.61 -40.25
CA ILE A 73 -24.25 -41.53 -41.46
C ILE A 73 -25.71 -41.82 -41.08
N GLY A 74 -26.62 -40.94 -41.50
CA GLY A 74 -28.06 -40.97 -41.20
C GLY A 74 -28.50 -40.07 -40.03
N GLU A 75 -27.55 -39.63 -39.19
CA GLU A 75 -27.81 -38.70 -38.09
C GLU A 75 -27.96 -37.26 -38.59
N ILE A 76 -28.71 -36.43 -37.85
CA ILE A 76 -28.89 -35.01 -38.19
C ILE A 76 -27.60 -34.25 -37.87
N LEU A 77 -27.01 -33.57 -38.87
CA LEU A 77 -25.74 -32.84 -38.72
C LEU A 77 -25.75 -31.87 -37.53
N THR A 78 -26.84 -31.12 -37.34
CA THR A 78 -26.95 -30.15 -36.25
C THR A 78 -26.96 -30.80 -34.86
N GLY A 79 -27.29 -32.09 -34.76
CA GLY A 79 -27.25 -32.86 -33.51
C GLY A 79 -25.84 -33.11 -32.99
N LEU A 80 -24.81 -32.94 -33.83
CA LEU A 80 -23.40 -33.03 -33.43
C LEU A 80 -22.92 -31.79 -32.67
N PHE A 81 -23.62 -30.67 -32.82
CA PHE A 81 -23.19 -29.38 -32.27
C PHE A 81 -24.02 -29.00 -31.04
N ILE A 82 -23.33 -28.48 -30.03
CA ILE A 82 -23.96 -27.94 -28.82
C ILE A 82 -24.22 -26.45 -29.06
N PRO A 83 -25.47 -25.96 -28.90
CA PRO A 83 -25.76 -24.53 -28.99
C PRO A 83 -24.90 -23.75 -28.00
N ASP A 84 -24.18 -22.74 -28.48
CA ASP A 84 -23.44 -21.83 -27.61
C ASP A 84 -24.45 -20.93 -26.88
N LYS A 85 -24.45 -20.99 -25.54
CA LYS A 85 -25.14 -20.02 -24.69
C LYS A 85 -24.10 -19.00 -24.25
N SER A 86 -23.62 -18.16 -25.16
CA SER A 86 -22.72 -17.09 -24.79
C SER A 86 -23.50 -15.96 -24.12
N ASP A 87 -23.01 -15.46 -22.98
CA ASP A 87 -23.52 -14.29 -22.25
C ASP A 87 -23.15 -12.95 -22.93
N ASP A 88 -22.68 -12.97 -24.19
CA ASP A 88 -22.20 -11.80 -24.93
C ASP A 88 -23.16 -11.45 -26.10
N PRO A 89 -24.12 -10.52 -25.90
CA PRO A 89 -25.16 -10.20 -26.87
C PRO A 89 -24.64 -9.51 -28.15
N GLU A 90 -23.39 -9.02 -28.18
CA GLU A 90 -22.81 -8.37 -29.37
C GLU A 90 -22.16 -9.36 -30.36
N LYS A 91 -21.96 -10.63 -29.98
CA LYS A 91 -21.31 -11.67 -30.82
C LYS A 91 -22.19 -12.91 -31.06
N ALA A 92 -23.51 -12.76 -31.00
CA ALA A 92 -24.41 -13.88 -31.29
C ALA A 92 -24.39 -14.24 -32.79
N GLU A 93 -23.47 -15.12 -33.19
CA GLU A 93 -23.53 -15.79 -34.49
C GLU A 93 -24.84 -16.59 -34.57
N ARG A 94 -25.53 -16.53 -35.73
CA ARG A 94 -26.81 -17.24 -35.91
C ARG A 94 -26.56 -18.75 -35.81
N PRO A 95 -27.33 -19.49 -34.99
CA PRO A 95 -27.10 -20.93 -34.81
C PRO A 95 -27.17 -21.70 -36.15
N LEU A 96 -26.32 -22.71 -36.30
CA LEU A 96 -26.29 -23.59 -37.48
C LEU A 96 -27.68 -24.11 -37.91
N PRO A 97 -28.58 -24.55 -36.99
CA PRO A 97 -29.94 -24.95 -37.36
C PRO A 97 -30.75 -23.86 -38.08
N PHE A 98 -30.59 -22.59 -37.66
CA PHE A 98 -31.28 -21.46 -38.28
C PHE A 98 -30.77 -21.23 -39.72
N LEU A 99 -29.45 -21.23 -39.92
CA LEU A 99 -28.84 -21.02 -41.23
C LEU A 99 -29.21 -22.12 -42.23
N MET A 100 -29.27 -23.38 -41.76
CA MET A 100 -29.67 -24.52 -42.57
C MET A 100 -31.17 -24.52 -42.89
N SER A 101 -32.04 -24.13 -41.94
CA SER A 101 -33.49 -24.01 -42.18
C SER A 101 -33.81 -22.94 -43.22
N ALA A 102 -33.04 -21.84 -43.24
CA ALA A 102 -33.15 -20.77 -44.21
C ALA A 102 -32.48 -21.10 -45.55
N ARG A 103 -31.86 -22.28 -45.69
CA ARG A 103 -31.13 -22.74 -46.88
C ARG A 103 -30.01 -21.78 -47.32
N ASN A 104 -29.40 -21.07 -46.37
CA ASN A 104 -28.32 -20.13 -46.65
C ASN A 104 -26.96 -20.84 -46.71
N SER A 105 -26.04 -20.29 -47.51
CA SER A 105 -24.62 -20.64 -47.39
C SER A 105 -24.03 -20.01 -46.13
N PHE A 106 -23.12 -20.72 -45.48
CA PHE A 106 -22.39 -20.24 -44.32
C PHE A 106 -20.91 -20.61 -44.45
N ALA A 107 -20.03 -19.78 -43.90
CA ALA A 107 -18.59 -19.95 -43.95
C ALA A 107 -18.00 -19.67 -42.57
N ASP A 108 -17.02 -20.48 -42.19
CA ASP A 108 -16.23 -20.39 -40.97
C ASP A 108 -17.02 -20.23 -39.67
N LEU A 109 -18.21 -20.85 -39.59
CA LEU A 109 -19.04 -20.79 -38.39
C LEU A 109 -18.38 -21.60 -37.27
N SER A 110 -18.11 -20.97 -36.13
CA SER A 110 -17.45 -21.63 -35.00
C SER A 110 -18.48 -22.26 -34.07
N ALA A 111 -18.47 -23.59 -33.95
CA ALA A 111 -19.43 -24.32 -33.12
C ALA A 111 -18.77 -25.35 -32.20
N ARG A 112 -19.31 -25.48 -30.98
CA ARG A 112 -18.88 -26.50 -30.02
C ARG A 112 -19.46 -27.84 -30.39
N VAL A 113 -18.65 -28.89 -30.31
CA VAL A 113 -19.03 -30.23 -30.75
C VAL A 113 -19.15 -31.17 -29.56
N HIS A 114 -20.14 -32.06 -29.62
CA HIS A 114 -20.35 -33.07 -28.60
C HIS A 114 -19.43 -34.28 -28.86
N VAL A 115 -18.44 -34.49 -27.99
CA VAL A 115 -17.58 -35.69 -28.01
C VAL A 115 -18.02 -36.65 -26.89
N PRO A 116 -18.58 -37.83 -27.22
CA PRO A 116 -18.99 -38.82 -26.22
C PRO A 116 -17.82 -39.23 -25.31
N ASN A 117 -18.07 -39.30 -24.01
CA ASN A 117 -17.10 -39.73 -22.99
C ASN A 117 -15.81 -38.90 -22.87
N SER A 118 -15.76 -37.69 -23.45
CA SER A 118 -14.65 -36.75 -23.24
C SER A 118 -15.04 -35.59 -22.32
N SER A 119 -14.15 -35.25 -21.39
CA SER A 119 -14.24 -34.02 -20.59
C SER A 119 -13.64 -32.80 -21.31
N THR A 120 -13.02 -32.98 -22.48
CA THR A 120 -12.41 -31.88 -23.26
C THR A 120 -13.42 -31.27 -24.23
N GLU A 121 -13.45 -29.94 -24.28
CA GLU A 121 -14.31 -29.21 -25.22
C GLU A 121 -13.67 -29.17 -26.61
N ALA A 122 -14.35 -29.72 -27.62
CA ALA A 122 -13.92 -29.63 -29.03
C ALA A 122 -14.68 -28.51 -29.76
N TRP A 123 -13.97 -27.76 -30.60
CA TRP A 123 -14.51 -26.66 -31.39
C TRP A 123 -14.17 -26.83 -32.87
N TRP A 124 -15.19 -26.80 -33.72
CA TRP A 124 -15.01 -26.89 -35.17
C TRP A 124 -15.41 -25.58 -35.86
N SER A 125 -14.68 -25.22 -36.90
CA SER A 125 -15.11 -24.24 -37.90
C SER A 125 -15.82 -24.99 -39.03
N ILE A 126 -17.09 -24.68 -39.29
CA ILE A 126 -17.91 -25.36 -40.31
C ILE A 126 -18.38 -24.40 -41.39
N SER A 127 -18.26 -24.84 -42.65
CA SER A 127 -18.73 -24.11 -43.83
C SER A 127 -19.61 -25.01 -44.67
N GLY A 128 -20.70 -24.48 -45.24
CA GLY A 128 -21.66 -25.26 -46.01
C GLY A 128 -22.36 -24.46 -47.09
N LYS A 129 -22.63 -25.11 -48.23
CA LYS A 129 -23.42 -24.57 -49.33
C LYS A 129 -24.59 -25.51 -49.67
N PRO A 130 -25.81 -24.97 -49.85
CA PRO A 130 -26.96 -25.77 -50.28
C PRO A 130 -26.73 -26.29 -51.70
N GLN A 131 -27.17 -27.52 -51.95
CA GLN A 131 -27.18 -28.14 -53.28
C GLN A 131 -28.62 -28.27 -53.76
N PHE A 132 -28.78 -28.20 -55.08
CA PHE A 132 -30.08 -28.36 -55.74
C PHE A 132 -29.93 -29.38 -56.87
N ASP A 133 -30.98 -30.18 -57.10
CA ASP A 133 -31.04 -31.10 -58.23
C ASP A 133 -31.27 -30.36 -59.56
N GLU A 134 -31.29 -31.09 -60.67
CA GLU A 134 -31.54 -30.52 -62.00
C GLU A 134 -32.95 -29.88 -62.15
N ALA A 135 -33.89 -30.23 -61.26
CA ALA A 135 -35.24 -29.67 -61.20
C ALA A 135 -35.35 -28.45 -60.25
N GLY A 136 -34.25 -28.06 -59.58
CA GLY A 136 -34.21 -26.95 -58.64
C GLY A 136 -34.72 -27.29 -57.23
N ASN A 137 -34.98 -28.55 -56.91
CA ASN A 137 -35.34 -28.98 -55.56
C ASN A 137 -34.09 -29.03 -54.68
N PHE A 138 -34.25 -28.70 -53.41
CA PHE A 138 -33.17 -28.76 -52.43
C PHE A 138 -32.71 -30.21 -52.22
N ALA A 139 -31.42 -30.46 -52.40
CA ALA A 139 -30.79 -31.79 -52.35
C ALA A 139 -29.80 -31.95 -51.19
N GLY A 140 -29.91 -31.08 -50.18
CA GLY A 140 -29.06 -31.08 -48.98
C GLY A 140 -27.88 -30.11 -49.06
N TYR A 141 -26.87 -30.32 -48.22
CA TYR A 141 -25.68 -29.46 -48.14
C TYR A 141 -24.40 -30.21 -48.48
N ARG A 142 -23.41 -29.47 -48.98
CA ARG A 142 -22.01 -29.91 -49.07
C ARG A 142 -21.13 -28.87 -48.40
N GLY A 143 -20.15 -29.33 -47.65
CA GLY A 143 -19.35 -28.42 -46.85
C GLY A 143 -18.02 -29.01 -46.40
N GLY A 144 -17.24 -28.14 -45.77
CA GLY A 144 -16.02 -28.48 -45.09
C GLY A 144 -16.11 -28.17 -43.61
N ALA A 145 -15.32 -28.85 -42.80
CA ALA A 145 -15.12 -28.57 -41.39
C ALA A 145 -13.62 -28.64 -41.05
N LYS A 146 -13.22 -27.97 -39.98
CA LYS A 146 -11.85 -28.05 -39.47
C LYS A 146 -11.86 -27.96 -37.95
N ASP A 147 -11.00 -28.74 -37.29
CA ASP A 147 -10.73 -28.58 -35.88
C ASP A 147 -9.99 -27.26 -35.60
N ILE A 148 -10.61 -26.41 -34.78
CA ILE A 148 -10.04 -25.13 -34.31
C ILE A 148 -9.75 -25.14 -32.81
N THR A 149 -9.86 -26.30 -32.14
CA THR A 149 -9.68 -26.44 -30.69
C THR A 149 -8.32 -25.93 -30.24
N SER A 150 -7.21 -26.46 -30.78
CA SER A 150 -5.86 -26.01 -30.41
C SER A 150 -5.58 -24.56 -30.78
N ALA A 151 -6.17 -24.05 -31.88
CA ALA A 151 -6.00 -22.65 -32.27
C ALA A 151 -6.74 -21.71 -31.30
N ARG A 152 -7.94 -22.10 -30.87
CA ARG A 152 -8.75 -21.36 -29.89
C ARG A 152 -8.14 -21.41 -28.50
N GLU A 153 -7.61 -22.56 -28.07
CA GLU A 153 -6.85 -22.70 -26.83
C GLU A 153 -5.61 -21.81 -26.84
N ARG A 154 -4.79 -21.86 -27.89
CA ARG A 154 -3.63 -20.95 -28.04
C ARG A 154 -4.02 -19.48 -28.02
N ASN A 155 -5.11 -19.09 -28.69
CA ASN A 155 -5.60 -17.71 -28.67
C ASN A 155 -6.13 -17.30 -27.30
N ARG A 156 -6.79 -18.20 -26.58
CA ARG A 156 -7.27 -17.98 -25.21
C ARG A 156 -6.09 -17.82 -24.25
N ASP A 157 -5.08 -18.69 -24.37
CA ASP A 157 -3.88 -18.66 -23.55
C ASP A 157 -3.03 -17.44 -23.87
N ALA A 158 -2.86 -17.08 -25.14
CA ALA A 158 -2.21 -15.83 -25.55
C ALA A 158 -2.94 -14.59 -25.03
N SER A 159 -4.28 -14.58 -25.10
CA SER A 159 -5.09 -13.48 -24.54
C SER A 159 -4.99 -13.40 -23.02
N ARG A 160 -4.88 -14.55 -22.33
CA ARG A 160 -4.69 -14.63 -20.88
C ARG A 160 -3.30 -14.14 -20.49
N LEU A 161 -2.25 -14.59 -21.17
CA LEU A 161 -0.86 -14.17 -20.94
C LEU A 161 -0.65 -12.68 -21.21
N ALA A 162 -1.39 -12.11 -22.18
CA ALA A 162 -1.33 -10.68 -22.46
C ALA A 162 -1.95 -9.81 -21.36
N GLN A 163 -2.80 -10.38 -20.49
CA GLN A 163 -3.64 -9.61 -19.55
C GLN A 163 -3.46 -9.97 -18.08
N TYR A 164 -2.90 -11.14 -17.77
CA TYR A 164 -2.78 -11.63 -16.40
C TYR A 164 -1.34 -12.02 -16.07
N ASP A 165 -0.96 -11.85 -14.81
CA ASP A 165 0.28 -12.36 -14.25
C ASP A 165 0.21 -13.89 -14.11
N VAL A 166 1.21 -14.59 -14.61
CA VAL A 166 1.23 -16.07 -14.67
C VAL A 166 1.32 -16.68 -13.26
N LEU A 167 2.03 -16.02 -12.36
CA LEU A 167 2.26 -16.54 -11.01
C LEU A 167 1.01 -16.41 -10.14
N THR A 168 0.42 -15.21 -10.10
CA THR A 168 -0.66 -14.86 -9.17
C THR A 168 -2.06 -14.98 -9.77
N GLY A 169 -2.19 -14.98 -11.09
CA GLY A 169 -3.47 -14.95 -11.80
C GLY A 169 -4.18 -13.58 -11.76
N LEU A 170 -3.59 -12.57 -11.13
CA LEU A 170 -4.09 -11.20 -11.10
C LEU A 170 -3.88 -10.49 -12.44
N ALA A 171 -4.46 -9.30 -12.62
CA ALA A 171 -4.16 -8.48 -13.78
C ALA A 171 -2.66 -8.15 -13.84
N ASN A 172 -2.07 -8.17 -15.04
CA ASN A 172 -0.70 -7.70 -15.23
C ASN A 172 -0.68 -6.17 -15.40
N ARG A 173 0.53 -5.59 -15.42
CA ARG A 173 0.76 -4.16 -15.66
C ARG A 173 0.00 -3.61 -16.87
N HIS A 174 0.07 -4.31 -18.00
CA HIS A 174 -0.57 -3.87 -19.25
C HIS A 174 -2.10 -3.73 -19.11
N ARG A 175 -2.75 -4.72 -18.48
CA ARG A 175 -4.19 -4.67 -18.23
C ARG A 175 -4.57 -3.57 -17.24
N MET A 176 -3.81 -3.40 -16.17
CA MET A 176 -4.05 -2.36 -15.18
C MET A 176 -3.96 -0.96 -15.80
N GLU A 177 -2.91 -0.67 -16.58
CA GLU A 177 -2.75 0.61 -17.29
C GLU A 177 -3.90 0.87 -18.27
N LYS A 178 -4.29 -0.16 -19.05
CA LYS A 178 -5.42 -0.06 -19.99
C LYS A 178 -6.73 0.22 -19.27
N ARG A 179 -7.01 -0.47 -18.15
CA ARG A 179 -8.22 -0.25 -17.35
C ARG A 179 -8.22 1.13 -16.72
N LEU A 180 -7.11 1.57 -16.13
CA LEU A 180 -6.98 2.89 -15.53
C LEU A 180 -7.26 3.97 -16.58
N THR A 181 -6.64 3.87 -17.75
CA THR A 181 -6.85 4.80 -18.87
C THR A 181 -8.32 4.87 -19.30
N ALA A 182 -8.96 3.71 -19.49
CA ALA A 182 -10.37 3.65 -19.85
C ALA A 182 -11.29 4.24 -18.76
N THR A 183 -10.99 3.96 -17.49
CA THR A 183 -11.76 4.42 -16.33
C THR A 183 -11.66 5.93 -16.19
N LEU A 184 -10.44 6.49 -16.21
CA LEU A 184 -10.23 7.94 -16.11
C LEU A 184 -10.86 8.69 -17.29
N THR A 185 -10.77 8.14 -18.51
CA THR A 185 -11.41 8.74 -19.70
C THR A 185 -12.94 8.82 -19.51
N ALA A 186 -13.57 7.73 -19.08
CA ALA A 186 -15.02 7.71 -18.84
C ALA A 186 -15.42 8.63 -17.68
N TYR A 187 -14.63 8.65 -16.60
CA TYR A 187 -14.95 9.38 -15.38
C TYR A 187 -14.70 10.88 -15.50
N LYS A 188 -13.79 11.30 -16.38
CA LYS A 188 -13.60 12.71 -16.77
C LYS A 188 -14.88 13.31 -17.37
N VAL A 189 -15.63 12.53 -18.15
CA VAL A 189 -16.92 12.94 -18.72
C VAL A 189 -18.04 12.86 -17.68
N ALA A 190 -18.08 11.77 -16.91
CA ALA A 190 -19.10 11.54 -15.88
C ALA A 190 -18.90 12.37 -14.59
N LYS A 191 -17.78 13.11 -14.48
CA LYS A 191 -17.36 13.85 -13.27
C LYS A 191 -17.26 12.97 -12.02
N ARG A 192 -16.75 11.74 -12.18
CA ARG A 192 -16.57 10.76 -11.09
C ARG A 192 -15.11 10.65 -10.68
N SER A 193 -14.85 10.10 -9.50
CA SER A 193 -13.51 9.94 -8.95
C SER A 193 -12.99 8.50 -9.10
N CYS A 194 -11.69 8.32 -9.02
CA CYS A 194 -11.07 7.00 -9.01
C CYS A 194 -9.84 7.02 -8.11
N ALA A 195 -9.76 6.11 -7.15
CA ALA A 195 -8.60 5.93 -6.31
C ALA A 195 -7.69 4.83 -6.86
N LEU A 196 -6.39 5.06 -6.74
CA LEU A 196 -5.33 4.13 -7.06
C LEU A 196 -4.50 3.89 -5.80
N MET A 197 -4.41 2.63 -5.38
CA MET A 197 -3.48 2.21 -4.34
C MET A 197 -2.31 1.48 -5.00
N MET A 198 -1.09 1.83 -4.62
CA MET A 198 0.12 1.09 -4.95
C MET A 198 0.70 0.49 -3.68
N LEU A 199 0.99 -0.80 -3.73
CA LEU A 199 1.40 -1.60 -2.59
C LEU A 199 2.75 -2.22 -2.87
N ASP A 200 3.58 -2.29 -1.85
CA ASP A 200 4.86 -2.98 -1.87
C ASP A 200 4.97 -3.88 -0.63
N LEU A 201 5.51 -5.08 -0.80
CA LEU A 201 5.65 -6.02 0.31
C LEU A 201 6.95 -5.77 1.08
N ASP A 202 6.83 -5.29 2.30
CA ASP A 202 7.97 -5.00 3.13
C ASP A 202 8.71 -6.30 3.51
N ARG A 203 10.04 -6.27 3.40
CA ARG A 203 10.93 -7.41 3.71
C ARG A 203 10.71 -8.66 2.83
N PHE A 204 10.03 -8.55 1.69
CA PHE A 204 9.90 -9.67 0.74
C PHE A 204 11.24 -10.26 0.29
N LYS A 205 12.22 -9.39 0.04
CA LYS A 205 13.59 -9.82 -0.31
C LYS A 205 14.21 -10.74 0.75
N GLN A 206 13.99 -10.45 2.04
CA GLN A 206 14.50 -11.28 3.14
C GLN A 206 13.91 -12.69 3.10
N VAL A 207 12.64 -12.84 2.70
CA VAL A 207 11.99 -14.15 2.51
C VAL A 207 12.67 -14.92 1.38
N ASN A 208 12.94 -14.28 0.24
CA ASN A 208 13.67 -14.90 -0.87
C ASN A 208 15.10 -15.31 -0.47
N ASP A 209 15.80 -14.45 0.25
CA ASP A 209 17.19 -14.68 0.66
C ASP A 209 17.28 -15.80 1.71
N THR A 210 16.25 -15.98 2.56
CA THR A 210 16.24 -16.97 3.65
C THR A 210 15.63 -18.31 3.25
N LEU A 211 14.52 -18.30 2.51
CA LEU A 211 13.71 -19.49 2.19
C LEU A 211 13.78 -19.87 0.69
N GLY A 212 14.42 -19.06 -0.14
CA GLY A 212 14.57 -19.27 -1.58
C GLY A 212 13.41 -18.72 -2.40
N HIS A 213 13.66 -18.55 -3.71
CA HIS A 213 12.68 -18.03 -4.66
C HIS A 213 11.36 -18.82 -4.75
N PRO A 214 11.33 -20.17 -4.69
CA PRO A 214 10.07 -20.92 -4.69
C PRO A 214 9.15 -20.55 -3.51
N ALA A 215 9.72 -20.28 -2.34
CA ALA A 215 8.97 -19.84 -1.18
C ALA A 215 8.42 -18.41 -1.37
N GLY A 216 9.21 -17.51 -1.95
CA GLY A 216 8.75 -16.18 -2.34
C GLY A 216 7.62 -16.21 -3.37
N ASP A 217 7.69 -17.11 -4.35
CA ASP A 217 6.62 -17.30 -5.34
C ASP A 217 5.31 -17.77 -4.69
N GLU A 218 5.40 -18.69 -3.72
CA GLU A 218 4.23 -19.15 -2.98
C GLU A 218 3.65 -18.06 -2.07
N LEU A 219 4.51 -17.26 -1.43
CA LEU A 219 4.10 -16.09 -0.67
C LEU A 219 3.29 -15.12 -1.54
N LEU A 220 3.78 -14.81 -2.75
CA LEU A 220 3.10 -13.90 -3.68
C LEU A 220 1.71 -14.40 -4.09
N LYS A 221 1.53 -15.71 -4.27
CA LYS A 221 0.21 -16.30 -4.52
C LYS A 221 -0.73 -16.14 -3.33
N GLN A 222 -0.24 -16.40 -2.12
CA GLN A 222 -1.04 -16.23 -0.91
C GLN A 222 -1.42 -14.75 -0.67
N VAL A 223 -0.50 -13.82 -0.93
CA VAL A 223 -0.78 -12.37 -0.91
C VAL A 223 -1.87 -12.02 -1.91
N ALA A 224 -1.75 -12.48 -3.17
CA ALA A 224 -2.75 -12.25 -4.19
C ALA A 224 -4.14 -12.77 -3.79
N GLN A 225 -4.20 -13.95 -3.18
CA GLN A 225 -5.44 -14.53 -2.68
C GLN A 225 -6.05 -13.69 -1.54
N ARG A 226 -5.24 -13.23 -0.58
CA ARG A 226 -5.67 -12.34 0.51
C ARG A 226 -6.23 -11.02 -0.02
N LEU A 227 -5.49 -10.37 -0.93
CA LEU A 227 -5.94 -9.14 -1.58
C LEU A 227 -7.26 -9.35 -2.32
N THR A 228 -7.38 -10.45 -3.08
CA THR A 228 -8.62 -10.78 -3.82
C THR A 228 -9.80 -11.01 -2.88
N SER A 229 -9.60 -11.69 -1.75
CA SER A 229 -10.66 -11.93 -0.78
C SER A 229 -11.18 -10.65 -0.11
N LEU A 230 -10.31 -9.65 0.05
CA LEU A 230 -10.64 -8.38 0.71
C LEU A 230 -11.19 -7.34 -0.26
N LEU A 231 -10.68 -7.30 -1.49
CA LEU A 231 -10.86 -6.19 -2.44
C LEU A 231 -11.53 -6.60 -3.75
N GLY A 232 -11.75 -7.90 -4.01
CA GLY A 232 -12.19 -8.41 -5.30
C GLY A 232 -13.52 -7.83 -5.80
N GLU A 233 -14.42 -7.44 -4.89
CA GLU A 233 -15.68 -6.76 -5.24
C GLU A 233 -15.55 -5.24 -5.29
N ALA A 234 -14.54 -4.67 -4.62
CA ALA A 234 -14.36 -3.22 -4.50
C ALA A 234 -13.64 -2.62 -5.72
N GLY A 235 -12.84 -3.42 -6.43
CA GLY A 235 -12.04 -2.91 -7.54
C GLY A 235 -11.24 -3.98 -8.27
N GLU A 236 -10.32 -3.53 -9.13
CA GLU A 236 -9.44 -4.40 -9.91
C GLU A 236 -8.04 -4.44 -9.28
N ILE A 237 -7.48 -5.65 -9.15
CA ILE A 237 -6.20 -5.90 -8.49
C ILE A 237 -5.23 -6.44 -9.54
N GLY A 238 -4.02 -5.89 -9.56
CA GLY A 238 -2.95 -6.35 -10.43
C GLY A 238 -1.61 -6.47 -9.74
N ARG A 239 -0.74 -7.29 -10.30
CA ARG A 239 0.68 -7.38 -9.94
C ARG A 239 1.50 -6.70 -11.03
N ILE A 240 2.28 -5.69 -10.63
CA ILE A 240 2.97 -4.78 -11.54
C ILE A 240 4.40 -5.26 -11.86
N GLY A 241 4.98 -6.03 -10.95
CA GLY A 241 6.27 -6.71 -11.06
C GLY A 241 6.85 -6.98 -9.68
N GLY A 242 7.72 -7.98 -9.53
CA GLY A 242 8.37 -8.27 -8.24
C GLY A 242 7.35 -8.49 -7.10
N ASP A 243 7.47 -7.65 -6.08
CA ASP A 243 6.63 -7.51 -4.88
C ASP A 243 5.62 -6.35 -4.95
N GLU A 244 5.45 -5.73 -6.11
CA GLU A 244 4.55 -4.58 -6.28
C GLU A 244 3.15 -5.02 -6.75
N PHE A 245 2.14 -4.56 -6.01
CA PHE A 245 0.73 -4.74 -6.34
C PHE A 245 0.05 -3.38 -6.55
N GLN A 246 -1.02 -3.37 -7.32
CA GLN A 246 -1.81 -2.18 -7.59
C GLN A 246 -3.30 -2.51 -7.47
N VAL A 247 -4.06 -1.59 -6.86
CA VAL A 247 -5.51 -1.71 -6.71
C VAL A 247 -6.15 -0.46 -7.31
N LEU A 248 -7.07 -0.67 -8.25
CA LEU A 248 -7.89 0.35 -8.86
C LEU A 248 -9.29 0.33 -8.23
N LEU A 249 -9.70 1.42 -7.59
CA LEU A 249 -11.00 1.57 -6.93
C LEU A 249 -11.84 2.62 -7.66
N PRO A 250 -12.83 2.21 -8.47
CA PRO A 250 -13.71 3.14 -9.15
C PRO A 250 -14.66 3.85 -8.17
N ASP A 251 -14.88 5.15 -8.38
CA ASP A 251 -15.91 5.96 -7.68
C ASP A 251 -15.69 6.07 -6.17
N MET A 252 -14.43 6.18 -5.78
CA MET A 252 -14.01 6.29 -4.38
C MET A 252 -13.06 7.46 -4.21
N ASP A 253 -13.47 8.48 -3.46
CA ASP A 253 -12.63 9.62 -3.04
C ASP A 253 -12.70 9.93 -1.53
N ASP A 254 -13.45 9.12 -0.79
CA ASP A 254 -13.57 9.22 0.66
C ASP A 254 -12.28 8.73 1.32
N ARG A 255 -11.46 9.68 1.79
CA ARG A 255 -10.16 9.38 2.43
C ARG A 255 -10.33 8.61 3.74
N GLY A 256 -11.47 8.73 4.42
CA GLY A 256 -11.78 7.92 5.60
C GLY A 256 -11.93 6.44 5.24
N LYS A 257 -12.79 6.14 4.26
CA LYS A 257 -13.01 4.77 3.78
C LYS A 257 -11.75 4.16 3.16
N LEU A 258 -11.02 4.95 2.35
CA LEU A 258 -9.78 4.51 1.72
C LEU A 258 -8.70 4.21 2.78
N GLY A 259 -8.59 5.04 3.82
CA GLY A 259 -7.65 4.80 4.93
C GLY A 259 -8.00 3.53 5.71
N GLU A 260 -9.28 3.33 6.06
CA GLU A 260 -9.74 2.10 6.72
C GLU A 260 -9.48 0.85 5.86
N LEU A 261 -9.67 0.96 4.54
CA LEU A 261 -9.42 -0.13 3.60
C LEU A 261 -7.93 -0.44 3.51
N ALA A 262 -7.08 0.57 3.39
CA ALA A 262 -5.63 0.41 3.36
C ALA A 262 -5.10 -0.20 4.66
N GLN A 263 -5.61 0.22 5.81
CA GLN A 263 -5.24 -0.36 7.10
C GLN A 263 -5.66 -1.84 7.22
N ARG A 264 -6.85 -2.19 6.73
CA ARG A 264 -7.28 -3.61 6.64
C ARG A 264 -6.39 -4.43 5.73
N VAL A 265 -5.97 -3.88 4.59
CA VAL A 265 -5.01 -4.52 3.68
C VAL A 265 -3.68 -4.76 4.40
N ILE A 266 -3.14 -3.74 5.06
CA ILE A 266 -1.89 -3.84 5.82
C ILE A 266 -1.99 -4.96 6.87
N GLN A 267 -3.04 -4.93 7.69
CA GLN A 267 -3.27 -5.95 8.72
C GLN A 267 -3.39 -7.37 8.15
N MET A 268 -4.09 -7.54 7.03
CA MET A 268 -4.29 -8.85 6.40
C MET A 268 -3.02 -9.38 5.73
N VAL A 269 -2.29 -8.53 5.01
CA VAL A 269 -1.01 -8.90 4.39
C VAL A 269 0.05 -9.19 5.45
N SER A 270 -0.04 -8.53 6.61
CA SER A 270 0.90 -8.73 7.72
C SER A 270 0.63 -10.00 8.55
N GLN A 271 -0.45 -10.74 8.27
CA GLN A 271 -0.68 -12.02 8.92
C GLN A 271 0.41 -13.03 8.51
N PRO A 272 0.85 -13.92 9.41
CA PRO A 272 1.87 -14.92 9.08
C PRO A 272 1.49 -15.82 7.90
N TYR A 273 2.48 -16.22 7.13
CA TYR A 273 2.35 -17.16 6.01
C TYR A 273 2.99 -18.48 6.39
N SER A 274 2.31 -19.58 6.06
CA SER A 274 2.86 -20.92 6.18
C SER A 274 3.35 -21.35 4.80
N ILE A 275 4.66 -21.51 4.65
CA ILE A 275 5.31 -21.85 3.39
C ILE A 275 6.21 -23.05 3.65
N ASP A 276 5.86 -24.21 3.11
CA ASP A 276 6.62 -25.46 3.27
C ASP A 276 6.99 -25.80 4.72
N GLY A 277 6.08 -25.52 5.66
CA GLY A 277 6.26 -25.77 7.10
C GLY A 277 7.07 -24.70 7.84
N SER A 278 7.59 -23.70 7.13
CA SER A 278 8.24 -22.51 7.71
C SER A 278 7.25 -21.35 7.84
N ARG A 279 7.46 -20.49 8.84
CA ARG A 279 6.64 -19.30 9.07
C ARG A 279 7.35 -18.07 8.52
N ALA A 280 6.71 -17.36 7.59
CA ALA A 280 7.18 -16.08 7.07
C ALA A 280 6.25 -14.94 7.51
N ILE A 281 6.83 -13.79 7.81
CA ILE A 281 6.08 -12.57 8.15
C ILE A 281 6.63 -11.44 7.28
N ILE A 282 5.75 -10.78 6.56
CA ILE A 282 6.05 -9.60 5.75
C ILE A 282 5.13 -8.46 6.16
N GLY A 283 5.51 -7.22 5.87
CA GLY A 283 4.62 -6.07 5.98
C GLY A 283 4.10 -5.67 4.60
N THR A 284 3.34 -4.57 4.54
CA THR A 284 3.14 -3.87 3.28
C THR A 284 3.01 -2.38 3.51
N SER A 285 3.66 -1.62 2.63
CA SER A 285 3.53 -0.17 2.55
C SER A 285 2.58 0.18 1.42
N ILE A 286 1.72 1.20 1.60
CA ILE A 286 0.70 1.57 0.62
C ILE A 286 0.75 3.07 0.30
N GLY A 287 0.84 3.42 -0.99
CA GLY A 287 0.64 4.78 -1.49
C GLY A 287 -0.73 4.94 -2.14
N ILE A 288 -1.46 6.00 -1.83
CA ILE A 288 -2.82 6.23 -2.33
C ILE A 288 -2.89 7.57 -3.06
N ALA A 289 -3.37 7.57 -4.30
CA ALA A 289 -3.68 8.79 -5.06
C ALA A 289 -5.11 8.70 -5.63
N ILE A 290 -5.78 9.84 -5.74
CA ILE A 290 -7.20 9.94 -6.12
C ILE A 290 -7.34 10.90 -7.29
N ALA A 291 -7.80 10.41 -8.44
CA ALA A 291 -8.20 11.25 -9.56
C ALA A 291 -9.60 11.83 -9.32
N PRO A 292 -9.86 13.10 -9.73
CA PRO A 292 -8.95 14.01 -10.44
C PRO A 292 -8.04 14.86 -9.53
N TYR A 293 -8.07 14.65 -8.21
CA TYR A 293 -7.43 15.52 -7.23
C TYR A 293 -5.89 15.51 -7.32
N ASP A 294 -5.32 14.32 -7.43
CA ASP A 294 -3.87 14.05 -7.37
C ASP A 294 -3.24 13.79 -8.76
N GLY A 295 -4.04 13.93 -9.80
CA GLY A 295 -3.69 13.65 -11.20
C GLY A 295 -4.93 13.42 -12.03
N ILE A 296 -4.95 13.95 -13.26
CA ILE A 296 -6.07 13.75 -14.20
C ILE A 296 -5.74 12.64 -15.19
N GLU A 297 -4.49 12.55 -15.58
CA GLU A 297 -4.01 11.56 -16.55
C GLU A 297 -3.40 10.34 -15.83
N PRO A 298 -3.46 9.13 -16.43
CA PRO A 298 -2.98 7.90 -15.78
C PRO A 298 -1.54 7.99 -15.27
N GLY A 299 -0.63 8.58 -16.05
CA GLY A 299 0.78 8.71 -15.68
C GLY A 299 1.01 9.63 -14.47
N GLU A 300 0.23 10.71 -14.34
CA GLU A 300 0.28 11.59 -13.17
C GLU A 300 -0.19 10.85 -11.92
N LEU A 301 -1.32 10.13 -12.02
CA LEU A 301 -1.89 9.41 -10.89
C LEU A 301 -0.98 8.29 -10.39
N ILE A 302 -0.37 7.52 -11.31
CA ILE A 302 0.62 6.49 -10.97
C ILE A 302 1.83 7.14 -10.28
N SER A 303 2.36 8.24 -10.81
CA SER A 303 3.49 8.95 -10.20
C SER A 303 3.16 9.49 -8.81
N SER A 304 1.96 10.02 -8.60
CA SER A 304 1.50 10.49 -7.29
C SER A 304 1.35 9.35 -6.28
N ALA A 305 0.78 8.21 -6.70
CA ALA A 305 0.68 7.03 -5.85
C ALA A 305 2.07 6.46 -5.49
N ASP A 306 3.03 6.52 -6.41
CA ASP A 306 4.41 6.07 -6.17
C ASP A 306 5.13 6.94 -5.13
N LEU A 307 5.00 8.26 -5.27
CA LEU A 307 5.56 9.21 -4.29
C LEU A 307 4.95 8.99 -2.90
N ALA A 308 3.65 8.70 -2.82
CA ALA A 308 2.99 8.36 -1.58
C ALA A 308 3.48 7.02 -1.00
N LEU A 309 3.67 6.01 -1.84
CA LEU A 309 4.18 4.70 -1.43
C LEU A 309 5.62 4.81 -0.90
N TYR A 310 6.46 5.58 -1.59
CA TYR A 310 7.82 5.86 -1.16
C TYR A 310 7.85 6.58 0.20
N ALA A 311 6.95 7.56 0.42
CA ALA A 311 6.82 8.23 1.70
C ALA A 311 6.32 7.29 2.81
N ALA A 312 5.41 6.36 2.50
CA ALA A 312 4.97 5.33 3.45
C ALA A 312 6.13 4.41 3.88
N LYS A 313 6.97 3.99 2.93
CA LYS A 313 8.19 3.22 3.23
C LYS A 313 9.15 4.00 4.13
N GLY A 314 9.33 5.30 3.87
CA GLY A 314 10.25 6.13 4.64
C GLY A 314 9.81 6.55 6.03
N GLY A 315 8.51 6.51 6.32
CA GLY A 315 8.00 6.78 7.66
C GLY A 315 7.93 5.56 8.59
N GLY A 316 8.66 4.47 8.31
CA GLY A 316 8.68 3.27 9.16
C GLY A 316 8.12 1.98 8.55
N ARG A 317 7.65 1.99 7.28
CA ARG A 317 6.98 0.84 6.61
C ARG A 317 5.69 0.40 7.32
N GLY A 318 4.98 -0.60 6.78
CA GLY A 318 3.76 -1.14 7.41
C GLY A 318 2.63 -0.12 7.60
N GLN A 319 2.60 0.93 6.78
CA GLN A 319 1.62 2.02 6.88
C GLN A 319 1.16 2.43 5.47
N PHE A 320 0.11 3.24 5.41
CA PHE A 320 -0.32 3.85 4.17
C PHE A 320 0.04 5.33 4.14
N ARG A 321 0.02 5.97 2.98
CA ARG A 321 0.07 7.43 2.85
C ARG A 321 -0.82 7.83 1.69
N PHE A 322 -1.60 8.89 1.90
CA PHE A 322 -2.18 9.61 0.78
C PHE A 322 -1.15 10.52 0.13
N TYR A 323 -1.25 10.69 -1.17
CA TYR A 323 -0.49 11.72 -1.87
C TYR A 323 -0.83 13.11 -1.32
N SER A 324 0.22 13.93 -1.22
CA SER A 324 0.16 15.37 -0.99
C SER A 324 1.35 16.00 -1.70
N SER A 325 1.21 17.24 -2.15
CA SER A 325 2.25 17.98 -2.86
C SER A 325 3.56 18.05 -2.07
N ASP A 326 3.47 18.08 -0.74
CA ASP A 326 4.59 18.21 0.18
C ASP A 326 5.50 16.96 0.17
N LEU A 327 5.00 15.80 -0.30
CA LEU A 327 5.77 14.57 -0.39
C LEU A 327 6.88 14.63 -1.45
N LYS A 328 6.70 15.44 -2.50
CA LYS A 328 7.69 15.59 -3.57
C LYS A 328 8.98 16.23 -3.04
N ASP A 329 8.86 17.10 -2.05
CA ASP A 329 9.99 17.72 -1.36
C ASP A 329 10.60 16.79 -0.30
N GLY A 330 9.77 15.92 0.30
CA GLY A 330 10.17 14.93 1.29
C GLY A 330 11.20 13.90 0.79
N ALA A 331 11.14 13.46 -0.47
CA ALA A 331 12.12 12.51 -1.02
C ALA A 331 13.52 13.12 -1.18
N LYS A 332 13.60 14.38 -1.63
CA LYS A 332 14.87 15.13 -1.66
C LYS A 332 15.41 15.38 -0.26
N MET A 333 14.51 15.76 0.65
CA MET A 333 14.83 15.98 2.06
C MET A 333 15.44 14.71 2.69
N ARG A 334 14.85 13.54 2.41
CA ARG A 334 15.35 12.26 2.92
C ARG A 334 16.79 11.98 2.49
N LYS A 335 17.09 12.16 1.20
CA LYS A 335 18.44 11.95 0.67
C LYS A 335 19.45 12.90 1.31
N GLN A 336 19.05 14.16 1.51
CA GLN A 336 19.89 15.12 2.21
C GLN A 336 20.15 14.70 3.66
N ILE A 337 19.10 14.27 4.37
CA ILE A 337 19.22 13.78 5.75
C ILE A 337 20.16 12.56 5.83
N GLU A 338 20.11 11.65 4.87
CA GLU A 338 21.04 10.51 4.81
C GLU A 338 22.50 10.97 4.67
N GLU A 339 22.76 11.93 3.78
CA GLU A 339 24.09 12.50 3.58
C GLU A 339 24.57 13.23 4.85
N ASP A 340 23.73 14.11 5.40
CA ASP A 340 24.04 14.94 6.57
C ASP A 340 24.21 14.10 7.86
N LEU A 341 23.48 12.98 8.01
CA LEU A 341 23.53 12.14 9.21
C LEU A 341 24.88 11.46 9.39
N ARG A 342 25.58 11.14 8.29
CA ARG A 342 26.95 10.58 8.36
C ARG A 342 27.94 11.55 8.98
N ASP A 343 27.77 12.84 8.67
CA ASP A 343 28.63 13.90 9.17
C ASP A 343 28.22 14.36 10.58
N ALA A 344 26.94 14.19 10.95
CA ALA A 344 26.37 14.64 12.22
C ALA A 344 27.11 14.09 13.46
N LEU A 345 27.56 12.83 13.42
CA LEU A 345 28.35 12.22 14.50
C LEU A 345 29.72 12.88 14.69
N GLN A 346 30.39 13.25 13.59
CA GLN A 346 31.73 13.84 13.63
C GLN A 346 31.69 15.34 13.97
N GLN A 347 30.54 15.98 13.77
CA GLN A 347 30.34 17.42 13.94
C GLN A 347 29.60 17.77 15.24
N ASP A 348 29.48 16.84 16.19
CA ASP A 348 28.79 17.04 17.48
C ASP A 348 27.35 17.60 17.35
N GLN A 349 26.63 17.19 16.30
CA GLN A 349 25.25 17.66 16.04
C GLN A 349 24.18 16.80 16.74
N LEU A 350 24.57 15.60 17.18
CA LEU A 350 23.71 14.69 17.93
C LEU A 350 23.91 14.89 19.43
N GLU A 351 22.82 14.90 20.17
CA GLU A 351 22.81 15.00 21.62
C GLU A 351 21.81 14.01 22.23
N LEU A 352 21.98 13.74 23.53
CA LEU A 352 21.02 12.95 24.30
C LEU A 352 20.24 13.88 25.25
N HIS A 353 18.92 13.83 25.14
CA HIS A 353 18.02 14.33 26.16
C HIS A 353 17.51 13.16 26.98
N TYR A 354 17.23 13.36 28.26
CA TYR A 354 16.75 12.30 29.11
C TYR A 354 15.39 12.60 29.71
N GLN A 355 14.48 11.65 29.60
CA GLN A 355 13.14 11.74 30.17
C GLN A 355 13.04 10.90 31.45
N PRO A 356 12.52 11.44 32.56
CA PRO A 356 12.42 10.70 33.80
C PRO A 356 11.32 9.63 33.76
N ILE A 357 11.67 8.44 34.24
CA ILE A 357 10.76 7.34 34.55
C ILE A 357 10.57 7.30 36.08
N ILE A 358 9.33 7.48 36.50
CA ILE A 358 8.99 7.80 37.89
C ILE A 358 8.22 6.66 38.53
N CYS A 359 8.53 6.35 39.79
CA CYS A 359 7.78 5.33 40.52
C CYS A 359 6.37 5.84 40.87
N ALA A 360 5.35 5.05 40.50
CA ALA A 360 3.95 5.40 40.68
C ALA A 360 3.59 5.66 42.16
N LYS A 361 4.21 4.91 43.08
CA LYS A 361 3.88 4.95 44.53
C LYS A 361 4.41 6.18 45.25
N ASN A 362 5.68 6.54 45.04
CA ASN A 362 6.36 7.57 45.83
C ASN A 362 6.76 8.81 44.99
N ARG A 363 6.54 8.78 43.68
CA ARG A 363 6.82 9.86 42.72
C ARG A 363 8.30 10.26 42.63
N THR A 364 9.21 9.36 43.00
CA THR A 364 10.66 9.58 42.83
C THR A 364 11.13 9.00 41.51
N VAL A 365 12.07 9.68 40.85
CA VAL A 365 12.72 9.14 39.64
C VAL A 365 13.48 7.85 39.98
N ARG A 366 13.37 6.86 39.09
CA ARG A 366 14.09 5.58 39.17
C ARG A 366 15.07 5.38 38.02
N CYS A 367 14.68 5.83 36.84
CA CYS A 367 15.45 5.68 35.62
C CYS A 367 15.24 6.94 34.77
N PHE A 368 16.18 7.21 33.88
CA PHE A 368 16.04 8.19 32.82
C PHE A 368 16.18 7.50 31.47
N GLU A 369 15.23 7.69 30.57
CA GLU A 369 15.34 7.21 29.19
C GLU A 369 16.13 8.21 28.36
N ALA A 370 17.21 7.74 27.72
CA ALA A 370 18.03 8.51 26.80
C ALA A 370 17.38 8.55 25.42
N LEU A 371 17.03 9.76 25.00
CA LEU A 371 16.33 10.06 23.77
C LEU A 371 17.21 10.94 22.89
N MET A 372 17.61 10.40 21.73
CA MET A 372 18.46 11.09 20.79
C MET A 372 17.77 12.33 20.22
N ARG A 373 18.52 13.41 20.06
CA ARG A 373 18.09 14.64 19.37
C ARG A 373 19.15 15.03 18.37
N TRP A 374 18.71 15.59 17.25
CA TRP A 374 19.60 16.10 16.22
C TRP A 374 19.32 17.56 15.97
N ASN A 375 20.30 18.40 16.29
CA ASN A 375 20.27 19.83 15.99
C ASN A 375 21.07 20.11 14.72
N HIS A 376 20.39 20.18 13.58
CA HIS A 376 21.05 20.44 12.31
C HIS A 376 21.31 21.94 12.12
N PRO A 377 22.51 22.37 11.70
CA PRO A 377 22.90 23.78 11.64
C PRO A 377 21.98 24.66 10.78
N GLU A 378 21.49 24.11 9.66
CA GLU A 378 20.60 24.86 8.75
C GLU A 378 19.11 24.61 9.00
N ARG A 379 18.75 23.49 9.63
CA ARG A 379 17.37 22.98 9.67
C ARG A 379 16.77 23.00 11.08
N GLY A 380 17.59 23.25 12.09
CA GLY A 380 17.22 23.13 13.49
C GLY A 380 16.96 21.67 13.87
N TRP A 381 16.00 21.46 14.77
CA TRP A 381 15.69 20.14 15.31
C TRP A 381 15.05 19.22 14.27
N ILE A 382 15.73 18.11 13.98
CA ILE A 382 15.20 17.02 13.14
C ILE A 382 14.59 15.95 14.06
N SER A 383 13.37 15.51 13.73
CA SER A 383 12.64 14.52 14.54
C SER A 383 13.35 13.16 14.56
N PRO A 384 13.47 12.49 15.73
CA PRO A 384 13.97 11.12 15.82
C PRO A 384 13.23 10.13 14.92
N SER A 385 11.90 10.25 14.82
CA SER A 385 11.09 9.41 13.92
C SER A 385 11.46 9.55 12.45
N GLN A 386 12.14 10.62 12.05
CA GLN A 386 12.58 10.84 10.68
C GLN A 386 13.98 10.26 10.44
N PHE A 387 14.96 10.63 11.27
CA PHE A 387 16.35 10.25 11.01
C PHE A 387 16.71 8.84 11.50
N ILE A 388 16.06 8.31 12.54
CA ILE A 388 16.33 6.94 13.03
C ILE A 388 15.94 5.90 11.97
N SER A 389 14.77 6.05 11.33
CA SER A 389 14.37 5.15 10.23
C SER A 389 15.33 5.21 9.04
N ILE A 390 15.89 6.39 8.74
CA ILE A 390 16.94 6.53 7.72
C ILE A 390 18.23 5.83 8.15
N ALA A 391 18.63 6.00 9.43
CA ALA A 391 19.81 5.37 9.99
C ALA A 391 19.72 3.83 9.95
N GLU A 392 18.54 3.27 10.23
CA GLU A 392 18.30 1.82 10.16
C GLU A 392 18.42 1.27 8.75
N GLU A 393 17.83 1.94 7.76
CA GLU A 393 17.87 1.52 6.36
C GLU A 393 19.26 1.61 5.74
N THR A 394 20.06 2.57 6.20
CA THR A 394 21.42 2.84 5.67
C THR A 394 22.52 2.14 6.47
N GLY A 395 22.17 1.51 7.59
CA GLY A 395 23.11 0.85 8.51
C GLY A 395 23.83 1.78 9.50
N ILE A 396 23.70 3.10 9.34
CA ILE A 396 24.30 4.13 10.22
C ILE A 396 23.82 3.99 11.67
N ILE A 397 22.65 3.37 11.89
CA ILE A 397 22.08 3.12 13.23
C ILE A 397 23.06 2.44 14.20
N SER A 398 23.98 1.62 13.67
CA SER A 398 24.98 0.94 14.49
C SER A 398 25.97 1.93 15.12
N ASP A 399 26.48 2.88 14.32
CA ASP A 399 27.46 3.87 14.75
C ASP A 399 26.85 4.88 15.72
N ILE A 400 25.65 5.41 15.40
CA ILE A 400 24.95 6.35 16.30
C ILE A 400 24.51 5.68 17.60
N GLY A 401 24.21 4.39 17.55
CA GLY A 401 23.82 3.62 18.72
C GLY A 401 24.97 3.31 19.66
N GLU A 402 26.15 2.97 19.13
CA GLU A 402 27.38 2.84 19.93
C GLU A 402 27.70 4.15 20.65
N TRP A 403 27.65 5.28 19.92
CA TRP A 403 27.84 6.61 20.49
C TRP A 403 26.82 6.89 21.59
N ALA A 404 25.54 6.57 21.37
CA ALA A 404 24.46 6.81 22.32
C ALA A 404 24.64 6.01 23.62
N ILE A 405 25.00 4.73 23.53
CA ILE A 405 25.26 3.88 24.71
C ILE A 405 26.45 4.44 25.51
N LEU A 406 27.56 4.74 24.85
CA LEU A 406 28.74 5.30 25.50
C LEU A 406 28.43 6.64 26.20
N ARG A 407 27.71 7.52 25.50
CA ARG A 407 27.34 8.84 26.02
C ARG A 407 26.37 8.73 27.20
N ALA A 408 25.34 7.88 27.09
CA ALA A 408 24.39 7.62 28.16
C ALA A 408 25.07 7.06 29.42
N CYS A 409 25.96 6.08 29.28
CA CYS A 409 26.73 5.54 30.42
C CYS A 409 27.62 6.61 31.07
N ARG A 410 28.28 7.45 30.26
CA ARG A 410 29.14 8.54 30.77
C ARG A 410 28.33 9.57 31.55
N ASP A 411 27.20 10.00 31.01
CA ASP A 411 26.34 10.99 31.64
C ASP A 411 25.71 10.41 32.92
N ALA A 412 25.24 9.16 32.88
CA ALA A 412 24.64 8.48 34.02
C ALA A 412 25.62 8.14 35.15
N ALA A 413 26.91 7.95 34.84
CA ALA A 413 27.95 7.75 35.85
C ALA A 413 28.07 8.92 36.83
N THR A 414 27.67 10.13 36.42
CA THR A 414 27.67 11.33 37.26
C THR A 414 26.44 11.46 38.16
N TRP A 415 25.40 10.67 37.94
CA TRP A 415 24.17 10.73 38.73
C TRP A 415 24.33 9.99 40.07
N PRO A 416 23.72 10.49 41.16
CA PRO A 416 23.89 9.91 42.48
C PRO A 416 23.14 8.58 42.65
N GLY A 417 23.69 7.71 43.51
CA GLY A 417 23.06 6.46 43.92
C GLY A 417 22.92 5.43 42.80
N GLU A 418 21.80 4.72 42.79
CA GLU A 418 21.52 3.61 41.86
C GLU A 418 20.63 4.03 40.69
N MET A 419 20.63 5.32 40.31
CA MET A 419 19.81 5.80 39.20
C MET A 419 20.23 5.13 37.89
N ARG A 420 19.24 4.58 37.20
CA ARG A 420 19.44 3.85 35.95
C ARG A 420 19.33 4.77 34.73
N VAL A 421 19.94 4.36 33.63
CA VAL A 421 19.74 4.96 32.31
C VAL A 421 19.25 3.90 31.36
N ALA A 422 18.19 4.22 30.63
CA ALA A 422 17.64 3.36 29.59
C ALA A 422 18.04 3.88 28.21
N VAL A 423 18.45 2.99 27.30
CA VAL A 423 18.88 3.33 25.94
C VAL A 423 18.15 2.45 24.95
N ASN A 424 17.51 3.06 23.96
CA ASN A 424 16.82 2.38 22.87
C ASN A 424 17.80 1.66 21.93
N VAL A 425 17.48 0.42 21.57
CA VAL A 425 18.28 -0.43 20.68
C VAL A 425 17.41 -0.93 19.53
N SER A 426 17.81 -0.60 18.30
CA SER A 426 17.11 -1.08 17.10
C SER A 426 17.30 -2.59 16.90
N ALA A 427 16.38 -3.21 16.15
CA ALA A 427 16.51 -4.63 15.80
C ALA A 427 17.75 -4.92 14.92
N VAL A 428 18.18 -3.93 14.12
CA VAL A 428 19.38 -4.03 13.29
C VAL A 428 20.64 -4.10 14.16
N GLN A 429 20.73 -3.26 15.19
CA GLN A 429 21.84 -3.30 16.15
C GLN A 429 21.84 -4.61 16.94
N PHE A 430 20.67 -5.05 17.41
CA PHE A 430 20.57 -6.26 18.21
C PHE A 430 20.95 -7.54 17.42
N ALA A 431 20.69 -7.54 16.11
CA ALA A 431 21.07 -8.63 15.21
C ALA A 431 22.58 -8.69 14.92
N ASN A 432 23.34 -7.63 15.22
CA ASN A 432 24.79 -7.63 15.06
C ASN A 432 25.45 -8.56 16.10
N GLU A 433 26.19 -9.57 15.65
CA GLU A 433 26.83 -10.57 16.52
C GLU A 433 27.87 -10.00 17.50
N GLU A 434 28.32 -8.77 17.26
CA GLU A 434 29.34 -8.06 18.05
C GLU A 434 28.74 -7.00 18.98
N PHE A 435 27.41 -6.86 19.04
CA PHE A 435 26.73 -5.85 19.86
C PHE A 435 27.04 -5.98 21.36
N ASP A 436 27.21 -7.20 21.86
CA ASP A 436 27.62 -7.45 23.25
C ASP A 436 28.98 -6.80 23.58
N LYS A 437 29.92 -6.83 22.63
CA LYS A 437 31.24 -6.18 22.81
C LYS A 437 31.14 -4.66 22.83
N VAL A 438 30.24 -4.07 22.04
CA VAL A 438 29.98 -2.62 22.06
C VAL A 438 29.52 -2.20 23.45
N VAL A 439 28.60 -2.97 24.06
CA VAL A 439 28.11 -2.72 25.41
C VAL A 439 29.23 -2.91 26.45
N GLU A 440 30.03 -3.98 26.36
CA GLU A 440 31.19 -4.20 27.25
C GLU A 440 32.20 -3.04 27.19
N LEU A 441 32.53 -2.58 25.99
CA LEU A 441 33.46 -1.47 25.78
C LEU A 441 32.93 -0.16 26.37
N ALA A 442 31.65 0.15 26.18
CA ALA A 442 31.04 1.36 26.74
C ALA A 442 31.04 1.34 28.27
N LEU A 443 30.68 0.21 28.88
CA LEU A 443 30.70 0.03 30.34
C LEU A 443 32.12 0.12 30.90
N ALA A 444 33.09 -0.53 30.25
CA ALA A 444 34.49 -0.50 30.67
C ALA A 444 35.10 0.92 30.55
N ALA A 445 34.81 1.63 29.46
CA ALA A 445 35.32 2.99 29.22
C ALA A 445 34.77 4.03 30.21
N THR A 446 33.59 3.79 30.77
CA THR A 446 32.91 4.71 31.70
C THR A 446 32.95 4.25 33.15
N ASN A 447 33.46 3.04 33.41
CA ASN A 447 33.41 2.37 34.71
C ASN A 447 31.99 2.38 35.32
N PHE A 448 30.98 2.19 34.46
CA PHE A 448 29.57 2.22 34.83
C PHE A 448 29.10 0.84 35.28
N ASP A 449 28.31 0.77 36.36
CA ASP A 449 27.74 -0.50 36.84
C ASP A 449 26.78 -1.07 35.79
N PRO A 450 27.02 -2.28 35.25
CA PRO A 450 26.15 -2.89 34.25
C PRO A 450 24.68 -2.95 34.67
N ASN A 451 24.38 -3.16 35.96
CA ASN A 451 22.99 -3.25 36.44
C ASN A 451 22.22 -1.93 36.36
N ARG A 452 22.92 -0.81 36.15
CA ARG A 452 22.33 0.51 35.97
C ARG A 452 22.05 0.84 34.51
N LEU A 453 22.59 0.08 33.56
CA LEU A 453 22.30 0.21 32.14
C LEU A 453 21.11 -0.68 31.78
N GLU A 454 20.09 -0.07 31.18
CA GLU A 454 18.91 -0.74 30.68
C GLU A 454 18.83 -0.59 29.17
N LEU A 455 18.73 -1.70 28.45
CA LEU A 455 18.60 -1.70 26.99
C LEU A 455 17.14 -1.96 26.63
N GLU A 456 16.53 -0.98 25.96
CA GLU A 456 15.13 -1.04 25.52
C GLU A 456 15.07 -1.56 24.10
N ILE A 457 14.27 -2.61 23.89
CA ILE A 457 14.22 -3.36 22.64
C ILE A 457 12.76 -3.57 22.27
N THR A 458 12.40 -3.29 21.02
CA THR A 458 11.03 -3.51 20.54
C THR A 458 10.74 -4.99 20.25
N GLU A 459 9.47 -5.36 20.15
CA GLU A 459 9.03 -6.72 19.79
C GLU A 459 9.59 -7.22 18.45
N SER A 460 9.99 -6.29 17.57
CA SER A 460 10.50 -6.61 16.23
C SER A 460 11.78 -7.47 16.24
N VAL A 461 12.55 -7.47 17.33
CA VAL A 461 13.73 -8.34 17.51
C VAL A 461 13.39 -9.83 17.47
N PHE A 462 12.17 -10.20 17.83
CA PHE A 462 11.70 -11.59 17.76
C PHE A 462 11.37 -12.07 16.34
N MET A 463 11.37 -11.17 15.35
CA MET A 463 11.18 -11.53 13.94
C MET A 463 12.47 -12.03 13.27
N SER A 464 13.62 -11.83 13.91
CA SER A 464 14.94 -12.31 13.46
C SER A 464 15.17 -13.78 13.86
N ASP A 465 16.33 -14.36 13.51
CA ASP A 465 16.69 -15.74 13.88
C ASP A 465 16.56 -15.97 15.41
N PRO A 466 15.61 -16.82 15.87
CA PRO A 466 15.39 -17.05 17.30
C PRO A 466 16.63 -17.58 18.04
N PHE A 467 17.50 -18.34 17.35
CA PHE A 467 18.71 -18.87 17.96
C PHE A 467 19.75 -17.79 18.19
N ALA A 468 19.97 -16.90 17.21
CA ALA A 468 20.87 -15.75 17.36
C ALA A 468 20.38 -14.80 18.45
N THR A 469 19.08 -14.46 18.43
CA THR A 469 18.46 -13.58 19.43
C THR A 469 18.63 -14.11 20.86
N ASN A 470 18.37 -15.41 21.09
CA ASN A 470 18.55 -16.00 22.43
C ASN A 470 20.03 -16.05 22.85
N ARG A 471 20.97 -16.26 21.93
CA ARG A 471 22.42 -16.17 22.24
C ARG A 471 22.80 -14.76 22.68
N MET A 472 22.33 -13.73 21.96
CA MET A 472 22.60 -12.33 22.31
C MET A 472 22.03 -11.99 23.69
N PHE A 473 20.77 -12.37 23.97
CA PHE A 473 20.19 -12.19 25.31
C PHE A 473 21.05 -12.80 26.43
N LYS A 474 21.52 -14.04 26.24
CA LYS A 474 22.39 -14.70 27.23
C LYS A 474 23.72 -13.97 27.43
N ARG A 475 24.32 -13.42 26.37
CA ARG A 475 25.56 -12.64 26.43
C ARG A 475 25.34 -11.34 27.18
N LEU A 476 24.30 -10.58 26.86
CA LEU A 476 23.95 -9.34 27.55
C LEU A 476 23.63 -9.57 29.03
N LYS A 477 22.84 -10.60 29.38
CA LYS A 477 22.58 -10.93 30.79
C LYS A 477 23.83 -11.39 31.53
N LYS A 478 24.81 -12.00 30.86
CA LYS A 478 26.11 -12.34 31.46
C LYS A 478 26.95 -11.10 31.76
N ILE A 479 26.85 -10.05 30.94
CA ILE A 479 27.47 -8.74 31.21
C ILE A 479 26.84 -8.09 32.45
N GLY A 480 25.55 -8.37 32.69
CA GLY A 480 24.81 -7.88 33.85
C GLY A 480 23.92 -6.67 33.56
N VAL A 481 23.70 -6.35 32.28
CA VAL A 481 22.75 -5.29 31.90
C VAL A 481 21.30 -5.73 32.09
N ARG A 482 20.42 -4.74 32.24
CA ARG A 482 18.97 -4.95 32.28
C ARG A 482 18.38 -4.85 30.89
N LEU A 483 17.32 -5.60 30.63
CA LEU A 483 16.63 -5.61 29.34
C LEU A 483 15.18 -5.21 29.54
N ALA A 484 14.69 -4.27 28.72
CA ALA A 484 13.29 -3.87 28.69
C ALA A 484 12.67 -4.19 27.33
N LEU A 485 11.42 -4.63 27.36
CA LEU A 485 10.60 -4.77 26.16
C LEU A 485 9.80 -3.49 25.95
N ASP A 486 10.07 -2.82 24.84
CA ASP A 486 9.46 -1.53 24.45
C ASP A 486 8.29 -1.70 23.49
N ASP A 487 7.41 -0.69 23.42
CA ASP A 487 6.21 -0.63 22.56
C ASP A 487 5.27 -1.86 22.67
N PHE A 488 5.17 -2.47 23.86
CA PHE A 488 4.49 -3.77 24.02
C PHE A 488 2.99 -3.69 23.69
N GLY A 489 2.54 -4.62 22.83
CA GLY A 489 1.14 -4.76 22.41
C GLY A 489 0.78 -4.08 21.08
N THR A 490 1.66 -3.27 20.50
CA THR A 490 1.46 -2.69 19.15
C THR A 490 1.87 -3.66 18.03
N GLY A 491 2.69 -4.65 18.35
CA GLY A 491 3.15 -5.72 17.47
C GLY A 491 2.43 -7.05 17.67
N TYR A 492 2.85 -8.08 16.94
CA TYR A 492 2.35 -9.45 17.13
C TYR A 492 3.09 -10.13 18.29
N SER A 493 2.68 -9.85 19.53
CA SER A 493 3.21 -10.54 20.70
C SER A 493 2.75 -12.00 20.69
N SER A 494 3.59 -12.92 20.21
CA SER A 494 3.44 -14.32 20.56
C SER A 494 3.91 -14.48 22.01
N LEU A 495 2.98 -14.60 22.95
CA LEU A 495 3.25 -14.87 24.38
C LEU A 495 4.29 -15.97 24.61
N GLY A 496 4.45 -16.88 23.65
CA GLY A 496 5.47 -17.92 23.66
C GLY A 496 6.91 -17.40 23.76
N TYR A 497 7.26 -16.25 23.16
CA TYR A 497 8.64 -15.72 23.22
C TYR A 497 8.93 -15.00 24.54
N LEU A 498 7.93 -14.33 25.10
CA LEU A 498 8.01 -13.66 26.40
C LEU A 498 8.34 -14.63 27.54
N ARG A 499 7.90 -15.89 27.44
CA ARG A 499 8.19 -16.92 28.44
C ARG A 499 9.69 -17.19 28.57
N ASP A 500 10.42 -17.18 27.46
CA ASP A 500 11.81 -17.62 27.39
C ASP A 500 12.80 -16.44 27.31
N ALA A 501 12.31 -15.21 27.12
CA ALA A 501 13.11 -13.99 27.04
C ALA A 501 13.42 -13.41 28.44
N PRO A 502 14.69 -13.06 28.75
CA PRO A 502 15.09 -12.63 30.08
C PRO A 502 14.90 -11.12 30.31
N PHE A 503 13.71 -10.59 30.02
CA PHE A 503 13.39 -9.19 30.27
C PHE A 503 13.18 -8.91 31.76
N ASP A 504 13.59 -7.73 32.19
CA ASP A 504 13.41 -7.22 33.56
C ASP A 504 12.24 -6.23 33.64
N LYS A 505 11.80 -5.69 32.50
CA LYS A 505 10.77 -4.66 32.41
C LYS A 505 9.95 -4.78 31.11
N ILE A 506 8.66 -4.45 31.18
CA ILE A 506 7.76 -4.24 30.04
C ILE A 506 7.27 -2.79 30.04
N LYS A 507 7.38 -2.10 28.90
CA LYS A 507 6.83 -0.76 28.67
C LYS A 507 5.52 -0.88 27.89
N ILE A 508 4.45 -0.34 28.45
CA ILE A 508 3.10 -0.34 27.88
C ILE A 508 3.01 0.87 26.96
N ASP A 509 2.83 0.59 25.67
CA ASP A 509 2.80 1.62 24.63
C ASP A 509 1.72 2.68 24.89
N GLN A 510 2.06 3.93 24.53
CA GLN A 510 1.20 5.10 24.71
C GLN A 510 -0.17 4.97 24.01
N SER A 511 -0.30 4.18 22.93
CA SER A 511 -1.59 4.02 22.24
C SER A 511 -2.65 3.30 23.08
N PHE A 512 -2.22 2.50 24.08
CA PHE A 512 -3.13 1.91 25.06
C PHE A 512 -3.43 2.88 26.20
N VAL A 513 -2.49 3.71 26.60
CA VAL A 513 -2.69 4.71 27.67
C VAL A 513 -3.61 5.83 27.19
N ARG A 514 -3.36 6.36 25.99
CA ARG A 514 -4.15 7.44 25.39
C ARG A 514 -5.59 7.01 25.17
N GLY A 515 -6.52 7.84 25.65
CA GLY A 515 -7.97 7.59 25.51
C GLY A 515 -8.49 6.40 26.31
N SER A 516 -7.70 5.84 27.24
CA SER A 516 -8.09 4.71 28.11
C SER A 516 -9.22 5.06 29.09
N THR A 517 -9.45 6.35 29.33
CA THR A 517 -10.51 6.90 30.19
C THR A 517 -11.78 7.29 29.42
N GLU A 518 -11.80 7.12 28.09
CA GLU A 518 -12.97 7.41 27.25
C GLU A 518 -14.02 6.30 27.33
N ALA A 519 -15.31 6.69 27.33
CA ALA A 519 -16.41 5.76 27.45
C ALA A 519 -16.51 4.86 26.20
N GLY A 520 -16.53 3.54 26.40
CA GLY A 520 -16.63 2.54 25.32
C GLY A 520 -15.27 2.04 24.78
N ASN A 521 -14.15 2.51 25.33
CA ASN A 521 -12.82 2.02 24.96
C ASN A 521 -12.39 0.81 25.83
N ASN A 522 -11.83 -0.22 25.19
CA ASN A 522 -11.32 -1.44 25.86
C ASN A 522 -9.87 -1.32 26.34
N ASN A 523 -9.19 -0.20 26.07
CA ASN A 523 -7.79 0.03 26.44
C ASN A 523 -7.49 -0.20 27.93
N SER A 524 -8.40 0.18 28.85
CA SER A 524 -8.21 -0.09 30.28
C SER A 524 -8.12 -1.59 30.61
N ALA A 525 -8.83 -2.46 29.86
CA ALA A 525 -8.77 -3.90 30.07
C ALA A 525 -7.43 -4.48 29.57
N ILE A 526 -6.93 -3.94 28.45
CA ILE A 526 -5.63 -4.33 27.88
C ILE A 526 -4.49 -3.98 28.84
N ILE A 527 -4.46 -2.75 29.36
CA ILE A 527 -3.48 -2.32 30.38
C ILE A 527 -3.48 -3.27 31.57
N THR A 528 -4.67 -3.63 32.07
CA THR A 528 -4.82 -4.56 33.22
C THR A 528 -4.25 -5.95 32.90
N ALA A 529 -4.47 -6.46 31.68
CA ALA A 529 -3.95 -7.74 31.25
C ALA A 529 -2.41 -7.72 31.14
N ILE A 530 -1.83 -6.65 30.59
CA ILE A 530 -0.37 -6.49 30.47
C ILE A 530 0.29 -6.42 31.86
N ILE A 531 -0.27 -5.64 32.78
CA ILE A 531 0.24 -5.55 34.16
C ILE A 531 0.19 -6.91 34.85
N SER A 532 -0.92 -7.64 34.69
CA SER A 532 -1.06 -8.98 35.28
C SER A 532 -0.05 -9.99 34.69
N LEU A 533 0.22 -9.90 33.38
CA LEU A 533 1.21 -10.73 32.71
C LEU A 533 2.63 -10.42 33.20
N ALA A 534 3.01 -9.14 33.26
CA ALA A 534 4.32 -8.72 33.75
C ALA A 534 4.54 -9.19 35.19
N ALA A 535 3.55 -9.04 36.07
CA ALA A 535 3.60 -9.54 37.43
C ALA A 535 3.80 -11.06 37.50
N ALA A 536 3.12 -11.83 36.64
CA ALA A 536 3.27 -13.28 36.58
C ALA A 536 4.66 -13.74 36.08
N LEU A 537 5.32 -12.91 35.26
CA LEU A 537 6.67 -13.15 34.74
C LEU A 537 7.77 -12.51 35.61
N GLY A 538 7.42 -11.79 36.67
CA GLY A 538 8.37 -11.11 37.56
C GLY A 538 9.04 -9.89 36.95
N MET A 539 8.37 -9.21 36.00
CA MET A 539 8.88 -8.02 35.29
C MET A 539 8.27 -6.74 35.87
N GLU A 540 9.04 -5.65 35.93
CA GLU A 540 8.53 -4.31 36.25
C GLU A 540 7.70 -3.75 35.07
N THR A 541 6.70 -2.91 35.36
CA THR A 541 5.87 -2.27 34.33
C THR A 541 6.12 -0.77 34.25
N VAL A 542 6.22 -0.22 33.03
CA VAL A 542 6.17 1.22 32.77
C VAL A 542 4.93 1.53 31.94
N ALA A 543 4.09 2.47 32.38
CA ALA A 543 3.07 3.07 31.53
C ALA A 543 3.63 4.31 30.83
N GLU A 544 3.63 4.32 29.49
CA GLU A 544 4.20 5.39 28.68
C GLU A 544 3.17 6.41 28.21
N GLY A 545 3.68 7.59 27.81
CA GLY A 545 2.86 8.63 27.20
C GLY A 545 1.73 9.13 28.10
N VAL A 546 1.89 9.08 29.43
CA VAL A 546 0.89 9.63 30.35
C VAL A 546 0.94 11.15 30.28
N GLU A 547 -0.16 11.78 29.89
CA GLU A 547 -0.22 13.23 29.68
C GLU A 547 -1.30 13.91 30.54
N ALA A 548 -2.29 13.16 31.02
CA ALA A 548 -3.39 13.67 31.83
C ALA A 548 -3.52 13.01 33.21
N LEU A 549 -4.20 13.72 34.13
CA LEU A 549 -4.38 13.25 35.51
C LEU A 549 -5.32 12.04 35.62
N ASP A 550 -6.30 11.92 34.73
CA ASP A 550 -7.21 10.76 34.70
C ASP A 550 -6.49 9.49 34.21
N GLU A 551 -5.63 9.61 33.19
CA GLU A 551 -4.75 8.53 32.74
C GLU A 551 -3.80 8.09 33.86
N LEU A 552 -3.14 9.06 34.52
CA LEU A 552 -2.25 8.82 35.64
C LEU A 552 -2.96 8.05 36.76
N ASN A 553 -4.17 8.48 37.13
CA ASN A 553 -4.96 7.81 38.15
C ASN A 553 -5.33 6.39 37.73
N LEU A 554 -5.75 6.19 36.48
CA LEU A 554 -6.11 4.88 35.96
C LEU A 554 -4.92 3.92 36.00
N VAL A 555 -3.78 4.27 35.41
CA VAL A 555 -2.60 3.36 35.36
C VAL A 555 -2.05 3.07 36.76
N THR A 556 -2.12 4.05 37.67
CA THR A 556 -1.73 3.86 39.08
C THR A 556 -2.69 2.92 39.80
N GLU A 557 -4.01 3.06 39.59
CA GLU A 557 -5.04 2.18 40.19
C GLU A 557 -4.92 0.74 39.66
N ARG A 558 -4.59 0.57 38.38
CA ARG A 558 -4.35 -0.75 37.79
C ARG A 558 -3.05 -1.41 38.25
N GLY A 559 -2.17 -0.66 38.93
CA GLY A 559 -0.98 -1.20 39.58
C GLY A 559 0.30 -1.11 38.75
N ALA A 560 0.41 -0.17 37.82
CA ALA A 560 1.68 0.09 37.13
C ALA A 560 2.79 0.48 38.13
N ASP A 561 3.99 -0.07 37.97
CA ASP A 561 5.11 0.18 38.90
C ASP A 561 5.75 1.54 38.66
N LEU A 562 5.92 1.87 37.39
CA LEU A 562 6.63 3.03 36.88
C LEU A 562 5.77 3.75 35.83
N ILE A 563 6.00 5.05 35.69
CA ILE A 563 5.22 5.92 34.82
C ILE A 563 6.16 6.88 34.11
N GLN A 564 5.92 7.07 32.81
CA GLN A 564 6.62 8.00 31.97
C GLN A 564 5.64 8.81 31.13
N GLY A 565 5.89 10.10 31.00
CA GLY A 565 5.10 10.97 30.15
C GLY A 565 5.20 12.44 30.51
N PHE A 566 4.59 13.29 29.67
CA PHE A 566 4.64 14.74 29.84
C PHE A 566 3.89 15.24 31.07
N ILE A 567 3.06 14.40 31.69
CA ILE A 567 2.44 14.68 32.98
C ILE A 567 3.49 15.03 34.05
N PHE A 568 4.71 14.49 33.95
CA PHE A 568 5.79 14.78 34.90
C PHE A 568 6.84 15.71 34.32
N ALA A 569 7.42 15.36 33.17
CA ALA A 569 8.41 16.17 32.47
C ALA A 569 8.60 15.73 31.02
N ARG A 570 9.02 16.68 30.19
CA ARG A 570 9.62 16.39 28.89
C ARG A 570 11.08 15.95 29.06
N ALA A 571 11.67 15.43 27.99
CA ALA A 571 13.08 15.08 27.97
C ALA A 571 13.96 16.34 28.14
N MET A 572 14.90 16.30 29.08
CA MET A 572 15.76 17.42 29.48
C MET A 572 17.21 17.12 29.09
N ASN A 573 18.02 18.14 28.84
CA ASN A 573 19.45 17.93 28.61
C ASN A 573 20.16 17.52 29.92
N GLN A 574 21.40 17.04 29.82
CA GLN A 574 22.19 16.62 30.98
C GLN A 574 22.42 17.74 32.01
N VAL A 575 22.54 19.00 31.57
CA VAL A 575 22.80 20.15 32.46
C VAL A 575 21.61 20.39 33.38
N ASP A 576 20.40 20.42 32.83
CA ASP A 576 19.15 20.58 33.57
C ASP A 576 18.93 19.44 34.58
N ILE A 577 19.33 18.22 34.21
CA ILE A 577 19.27 17.05 35.10
C ILE A 577 20.22 17.24 36.28
N LEU A 578 21.48 17.57 36.02
CA LEU A 578 22.48 17.75 37.07
C LEU A 578 22.08 18.85 38.06
N GLU A 579 21.61 20.01 37.58
CA GLU A 579 21.13 21.10 38.43
C GLU A 579 19.98 20.62 39.34
N ARG A 580 19.05 19.83 38.78
CA ARG A 580 17.93 19.29 39.54
C ARG A 580 18.36 18.25 40.57
N LEU A 581 19.31 17.39 40.22
CA LEU A 581 19.87 16.36 41.11
C LEU A 581 20.63 17.00 42.28
N GLU A 582 21.44 18.03 42.01
CA GLU A 582 22.16 18.81 43.04
C GLU A 582 21.22 19.52 44.01
N SER A 583 20.08 20.03 43.51
CA SER A 583 19.05 20.65 44.35
C SER A 583 18.25 19.66 45.22
N GLY A 584 18.51 18.35 45.11
CA GLY A 584 17.80 17.29 45.85
C GLY A 584 16.37 17.04 45.37
N ARG A 585 15.96 17.59 44.22
CA ARG A 585 14.59 17.50 43.68
C ARG A 585 14.39 16.21 42.86
N LEU A 586 14.50 15.06 43.53
CA LEU A 586 14.25 13.73 42.94
C LEU A 586 12.77 13.41 42.72
N LYS A 587 11.87 14.25 43.25
CA LYS A 587 10.42 14.10 43.13
C LYS A 587 9.88 14.96 41.99
N PHE A 588 8.95 14.38 41.22
CA PHE A 588 8.22 15.07 40.17
C PHE A 588 6.74 15.03 40.52
N ASP A 589 6.15 16.22 40.66
CA ASP A 589 4.71 16.32 40.86
C ASP A 589 4.00 16.37 39.50
N PRO A 590 2.86 15.67 39.35
CA PRO A 590 2.16 15.61 38.08
C PRO A 590 1.50 16.96 37.76
N VAL A 591 1.74 17.48 36.56
CA VAL A 591 1.16 18.71 36.02
C VAL A 591 0.60 18.43 34.64
N GLY A 592 -0.72 18.47 34.51
CA GLY A 592 -1.40 18.23 33.24
C GLY A 592 -2.90 18.46 33.33
N PRO A 593 -3.63 18.36 32.20
CA PRO A 593 -5.07 18.52 32.18
C PRO A 593 -5.77 17.43 33.02
N ALA A 594 -6.95 17.77 33.55
CA ALA A 594 -7.76 16.84 34.34
C ALA A 594 -8.27 15.63 33.52
N LYS A 595 -8.40 15.80 32.20
CA LYS A 595 -8.77 14.75 31.25
C LYS A 595 -7.89 14.80 30.02
N HIS A 596 -7.52 13.64 29.49
CA HIS A 596 -6.88 13.53 28.20
C HIS A 596 -7.74 14.18 27.10
N ARG A 597 -7.08 14.91 26.20
CA ARG A 597 -7.69 15.49 25.00
C ARG A 597 -6.85 15.00 23.82
N SER A 598 -7.50 14.70 22.69
CA SER A 598 -6.81 14.24 21.48
C SER A 598 -5.58 15.11 21.15
N ASP A 599 -4.46 14.47 20.83
CA ASP A 599 -3.17 15.11 20.57
C ASP A 599 -3.31 16.35 19.68
N ARG A 600 -2.91 17.50 20.23
CA ARG A 600 -2.78 18.74 19.48
C ARG A 600 -1.34 18.86 19.01
N ARG A 601 -1.10 18.56 17.74
CA ARG A 601 0.23 18.73 17.11
C ARG A 601 0.49 20.21 16.94
N THR A 602 1.62 20.72 17.42
CA THR A 602 2.04 22.08 17.08
C THR A 602 2.31 22.12 15.58
N VAL A 603 1.51 22.89 14.87
CA VAL A 603 1.70 23.16 13.44
C VAL A 603 2.05 24.64 13.36
N PHE A 604 2.94 25.03 12.47
CA PHE A 604 3.20 26.43 12.16
C PHE A 604 3.02 26.60 10.67
N ARG A 605 1.77 26.79 10.26
CA ARG A 605 1.40 26.87 8.85
C ARG A 605 0.41 28.00 8.65
N LYS A 606 0.65 28.87 7.67
CA LYS A 606 -0.38 29.82 7.22
C LYS A 606 -1.52 29.04 6.59
N ILE A 607 -2.74 29.39 6.98
CA ILE A 607 -3.98 28.80 6.47
C ILE A 607 -4.96 29.90 6.08
N GLY A 608 -5.85 29.58 5.15
CA GLY A 608 -7.01 30.42 4.89
C GLY A 608 -8.09 30.16 5.94
N VAL A 609 -8.72 31.20 6.44
CA VAL A 609 -9.92 31.11 7.28
C VAL A 609 -11.03 31.85 6.56
N ILE A 610 -12.12 31.16 6.26
CA ILE A 610 -13.26 31.71 5.54
C ILE A 610 -14.41 31.90 6.51
N HIS A 611 -15.01 33.09 6.49
CA HIS A 611 -16.24 33.42 7.20
C HIS A 611 -17.16 34.17 6.25
N GLU A 612 -18.37 33.65 6.06
CA GLU A 612 -19.31 34.13 5.03
C GLU A 612 -18.60 34.27 3.67
N ASP A 613 -18.55 35.48 3.11
CA ASP A 613 -17.97 35.75 1.79
C ASP A 613 -16.52 36.28 1.86
N HIS A 614 -15.86 36.20 3.03
CA HIS A 614 -14.51 36.71 3.23
C HIS A 614 -13.50 35.65 3.62
N ARG A 615 -12.28 35.81 3.11
CA ARG A 615 -11.11 34.98 3.45
C ARG A 615 -10.06 35.82 4.16
N TYR A 616 -9.68 35.35 5.33
CA TYR A 616 -8.60 35.86 6.17
C TYR A 616 -7.41 34.91 6.08
N GLU A 617 -6.21 35.40 6.38
CA GLU A 617 -5.08 34.53 6.69
C GLU A 617 -4.89 34.41 8.19
N ALA A 618 -4.65 33.18 8.66
CA ALA A 618 -4.28 32.90 10.03
C ALA A 618 -3.11 31.90 10.06
N VAL A 619 -2.39 31.86 11.16
CA VAL A 619 -1.39 30.83 11.44
C VAL A 619 -2.07 29.73 12.22
N LEU A 620 -2.16 28.53 11.64
CA LEU A 620 -2.48 27.33 12.38
C LEU A 620 -1.33 27.07 13.35
N ARG A 621 -1.63 27.07 14.65
CA ARG A 621 -0.71 26.86 15.78
C ARG A 621 -0.74 25.43 16.29
N ASN A 622 -1.92 24.79 16.26
CA ASN A 622 -2.03 23.37 16.49
C ASN A 622 -3.23 22.74 15.78
N LEU A 623 -3.14 21.42 15.59
CA LEU A 623 -4.16 20.61 14.93
C LEU A 623 -4.35 19.28 15.67
N SER A 624 -5.61 18.89 15.88
CA SER A 624 -6.00 17.56 16.35
C SER A 624 -7.13 17.01 15.47
N ARG A 625 -7.56 15.76 15.73
CA ARG A 625 -8.70 15.17 15.01
C ARG A 625 -9.99 15.96 15.17
N THR A 626 -10.18 16.62 16.31
CA THR A 626 -11.45 17.24 16.71
C THR A 626 -11.37 18.77 16.76
N GLY A 627 -10.20 19.37 16.59
CA GLY A 627 -10.09 20.82 16.63
C GLY A 627 -8.74 21.36 16.22
N ALA A 628 -8.62 22.67 16.32
CA ALA A 628 -7.42 23.41 15.96
C ALA A 628 -7.24 24.63 16.87
N MET A 629 -6.05 25.21 16.83
CA MET A 629 -5.79 26.55 17.34
C MET A 629 -5.23 27.39 16.21
N ILE A 630 -5.81 28.57 16.00
CA ILE A 630 -5.38 29.53 15.00
C ILE A 630 -5.00 30.84 15.67
N GLU A 631 -4.12 31.61 15.03
CA GLU A 631 -3.72 32.94 15.47
C GLU A 631 -3.64 33.91 14.28
N GLY A 632 -4.06 35.16 14.46
CA GLY A 632 -3.92 36.23 13.47
C GLY A 632 -5.21 36.95 13.09
N ILE A 633 -6.33 36.60 13.72
CA ILE A 633 -7.62 37.27 13.50
C ILE A 633 -8.13 37.78 14.86
N LEU A 634 -8.45 39.07 14.94
CA LEU A 634 -8.83 39.72 16.19
C LEU A 634 -10.30 39.49 16.53
N ASN A 635 -10.55 39.17 17.80
CA ASN A 635 -11.85 39.26 18.46
C ASN A 635 -12.97 38.49 17.77
N ILE A 636 -12.69 37.31 17.21
CA ILE A 636 -13.75 36.45 16.68
C ILE A 636 -14.65 36.00 17.85
N PRO A 637 -15.97 36.25 17.85
CA PRO A 637 -16.86 35.82 18.92
C PRO A 637 -16.91 34.29 19.08
N GLU A 638 -17.13 33.81 20.29
CA GLU A 638 -17.45 32.40 20.53
C GLU A 638 -18.73 31.99 19.79
N SER A 639 -18.82 30.72 19.41
CA SER A 639 -19.88 30.15 18.58
C SER A 639 -19.91 30.61 17.11
N THR A 640 -18.95 31.42 16.67
CA THR A 640 -18.79 31.76 15.24
C THR A 640 -18.40 30.53 14.45
N LYS A 641 -19.05 30.32 13.28
CA LYS A 641 -18.72 29.26 12.34
C LYS A 641 -17.68 29.74 11.35
N LEU A 642 -16.60 28.97 11.20
CA LEU A 642 -15.49 29.26 10.29
C LEU A 642 -15.26 28.05 9.39
N VAL A 643 -14.71 28.29 8.20
CA VAL A 643 -14.20 27.24 7.32
C VAL A 643 -12.70 27.40 7.18
N LEU A 644 -11.94 26.40 7.61
CA LEU A 644 -10.49 26.37 7.53
C LEU A 644 -10.08 25.75 6.22
N ASP A 645 -9.32 26.49 5.41
CA ASP A 645 -8.67 26.02 4.20
C ASP A 645 -7.26 25.51 4.55
N LEU A 646 -7.16 24.19 4.69
CA LEU A 646 -5.92 23.46 4.98
C LEU A 646 -5.07 23.22 3.72
N GLY A 647 -5.45 23.81 2.58
CA GLY A 647 -4.80 23.65 1.28
C GLY A 647 -5.25 22.39 0.54
N GLU A 648 -4.88 22.28 -0.74
CA GLU A 648 -5.21 21.13 -1.60
C GLU A 648 -6.71 20.77 -1.57
N GLY A 649 -7.59 21.77 -1.51
CA GLY A 649 -9.04 21.59 -1.48
C GLY A 649 -9.59 20.98 -0.20
N GLN A 650 -8.81 20.95 0.89
CA GLN A 650 -9.24 20.45 2.20
C GLN A 650 -9.89 21.58 3.00
N LEU A 651 -11.22 21.57 3.05
CA LEU A 651 -12.01 22.51 3.83
C LEU A 651 -12.57 21.85 5.09
N ALA A 652 -12.25 22.40 6.26
CA ALA A 652 -12.74 21.92 7.55
C ALA A 652 -13.68 22.96 8.18
N VAL A 653 -14.95 22.60 8.38
CA VAL A 653 -15.90 23.45 9.09
C VAL A 653 -15.63 23.35 10.58
N ALA A 654 -15.53 24.50 11.25
CA ALA A 654 -15.22 24.60 12.66
C ALA A 654 -16.06 25.66 13.37
N VAL A 655 -16.23 25.49 14.68
CA VAL A 655 -16.88 26.46 15.57
C VAL A 655 -15.86 26.99 16.55
N VAL A 656 -15.84 28.31 16.76
CA VAL A 656 -15.01 28.95 17.78
C VAL A 656 -15.54 28.58 19.16
N ARG A 657 -14.70 27.91 19.97
CA ARG A 657 -15.02 27.52 21.36
C ARG A 657 -14.31 28.36 22.41
N ARG A 658 -13.24 29.03 22.01
CA ARG A 658 -12.51 29.97 22.85
C ARG A 658 -11.94 31.05 21.95
N SER A 659 -12.05 32.29 22.38
CA SER A 659 -11.40 33.43 21.74
C SER A 659 -10.62 34.21 22.78
N ASP A 660 -9.37 34.53 22.46
CA ASP A 660 -8.43 35.25 23.32
C ASP A 660 -7.61 36.19 22.44
N ASP A 661 -8.12 37.42 22.28
CA ASP A 661 -7.59 38.46 21.38
C ASP A 661 -7.41 37.96 19.93
N ALA A 662 -6.16 37.70 19.53
CA ALA A 662 -5.80 37.21 18.20
C ALA A 662 -5.80 35.69 18.06
N THR A 663 -6.03 34.94 19.15
CA THR A 663 -5.93 33.48 19.20
C THR A 663 -7.30 32.85 19.36
N GLN A 664 -7.62 31.87 18.52
CA GLN A 664 -8.90 31.14 18.59
C GLN A 664 -8.69 29.64 18.73
N GLY A 665 -9.40 29.06 19.70
CA GLY A 665 -9.58 27.63 19.87
C GLY A 665 -10.82 27.16 19.12
N LEU A 666 -10.64 26.24 18.19
CA LEU A 666 -11.68 25.76 17.27
C LEU A 666 -12.00 24.30 17.54
N GLU A 667 -13.28 23.94 17.36
CA GLU A 667 -13.77 22.57 17.32
C GLU A 667 -14.31 22.26 15.93
N PHE A 668 -13.90 21.15 15.33
CA PHE A 668 -14.38 20.73 14.02
C PHE A 668 -15.78 20.13 14.10
N GLU A 669 -16.63 20.44 13.13
CA GLU A 669 -17.96 19.84 13.01
C GLU A 669 -17.87 18.36 12.62
N ALA A 670 -16.90 18.02 11.75
CA ALA A 670 -16.56 16.65 11.40
C ALA A 670 -15.10 16.37 11.75
N PRO A 671 -14.79 15.25 12.42
CA PRO A 671 -13.42 14.94 12.79
C PRO A 671 -12.55 14.68 11.54
N LEU A 672 -11.31 15.11 11.61
CA LEU A 672 -10.30 14.79 10.60
C LEU A 672 -9.91 13.31 10.67
N VAL A 673 -9.43 12.80 9.53
CA VAL A 673 -8.97 11.42 9.36
C VAL A 673 -7.45 11.40 9.22
N SER A 674 -6.83 10.27 9.58
CA SER A 674 -5.37 10.10 9.39
C SER A 674 -5.03 10.15 7.91
N ASP A 675 -3.90 10.78 7.59
CA ASP A 675 -3.32 10.74 6.24
C ASP A 675 -2.56 9.44 5.94
N GLY A 676 -2.53 8.51 6.91
CA GLY A 676 -1.79 7.26 6.87
C GLY A 676 -0.52 7.23 7.72
N ALA A 677 -0.13 8.37 8.27
CA ALA A 677 0.82 8.42 9.37
C ALA A 677 0.39 9.48 10.39
N ASP A 678 1.34 10.32 10.76
CA ASP A 678 1.25 11.42 11.70
C ASP A 678 0.48 12.67 11.18
N GLY A 679 -0.04 12.66 9.95
CA GLY A 679 -0.81 13.76 9.41
C GLY A 679 -2.33 13.61 9.63
N LEU A 680 -3.04 14.73 9.51
CA LEU A 680 -4.50 14.76 9.52
C LEU A 680 -5.00 15.45 8.25
N CYS A 681 -6.06 14.89 7.68
CA CYS A 681 -6.68 15.40 6.46
C CYS A 681 -8.21 15.37 6.56
N THR A 682 -8.87 16.14 5.70
CA THR A 682 -10.33 16.09 5.58
C THR A 682 -10.77 14.82 4.88
N ARG A 683 -11.94 14.29 5.25
CA ARG A 683 -12.52 13.09 4.63
C ARG A 683 -12.75 13.26 3.13
N HIS A 684 -13.18 14.44 2.72
CA HIS A 684 -13.44 14.82 1.34
C HIS A 684 -12.68 16.11 1.00
N ARG A 685 -12.33 16.25 -0.28
CA ARG A 685 -11.77 17.47 -0.86
C ARG A 685 -12.79 18.12 -1.79
N ILE A 686 -12.65 19.43 -2.04
CA ILE A 686 -13.42 20.09 -3.10
C ILE A 686 -13.04 19.44 -4.44
N SER A 687 -14.03 18.94 -5.17
CA SER A 687 -13.81 18.32 -6.47
C SER A 687 -13.26 19.32 -7.50
N PRO A 688 -12.14 19.01 -8.19
CA PRO A 688 -11.68 19.77 -9.36
C PRO A 688 -12.75 19.99 -10.42
N TYR A 689 -13.69 19.04 -10.60
CA TYR A 689 -14.79 19.21 -11.56
C TYR A 689 -15.79 20.28 -11.12
N ALA A 690 -16.01 20.43 -9.81
CA ALA A 690 -16.85 21.49 -9.27
C ALA A 690 -16.19 22.87 -9.46
N LEU A 691 -14.88 22.95 -9.24
CA LEU A 691 -14.09 24.16 -9.50
C LEU A 691 -14.08 24.54 -10.98
N ALA A 692 -13.95 23.55 -11.88
CA ALA A 692 -14.01 23.78 -13.31
C ALA A 692 -15.38 24.28 -13.78
N ALA A 693 -16.47 23.77 -13.19
CA ALA A 693 -17.81 24.29 -13.44
C ALA A 693 -17.98 25.75 -12.99
N ALA A 694 -17.17 26.20 -12.04
CA ALA A 694 -17.15 27.57 -11.53
C ALA A 694 -16.14 28.48 -12.25
N GLY A 695 -15.56 28.01 -13.39
CA GLY A 695 -14.74 28.83 -14.29
C GLY A 695 -13.22 28.65 -14.14
N MET A 696 -12.74 27.74 -13.29
CA MET A 696 -11.30 27.42 -13.18
C MET A 696 -10.85 26.41 -14.25
N PRO A 697 -9.58 26.43 -14.69
CA PRO A 697 -9.06 25.36 -15.56
C PRO A 697 -9.07 24.02 -14.82
N LEU A 698 -9.50 22.96 -15.51
CA LEU A 698 -9.48 21.60 -14.95
C LEU A 698 -8.02 21.15 -14.79
N GLY A 699 -7.59 20.99 -13.54
CA GLY A 699 -6.25 20.57 -13.15
C GLY A 699 -6.29 19.78 -11.84
N ALA A 700 -5.23 19.01 -11.55
CA ALA A 700 -4.96 18.55 -10.19
C ALA A 700 -4.88 19.76 -9.25
N LEU A 701 -5.24 19.59 -7.98
CA LEU A 701 -5.31 20.71 -7.05
C LEU A 701 -3.88 21.26 -6.81
N PRO A 702 -3.57 22.53 -7.15
CA PRO A 702 -2.23 23.07 -6.96
C PRO A 702 -1.85 23.14 -5.48
N PRO A 703 -0.54 23.08 -5.15
CA PRO A 703 -0.06 23.32 -3.80
C PRO A 703 -0.45 24.71 -3.32
N GLY A 704 -0.86 24.80 -2.05
CA GLY A 704 -1.21 26.06 -1.41
C GLY A 704 -2.71 26.34 -1.31
N HIS A 705 -3.03 27.62 -1.27
CA HIS A 705 -4.30 28.19 -0.81
C HIS A 705 -5.28 28.45 -1.95
N TYR A 706 -6.55 28.09 -1.76
CA TYR A 706 -7.54 28.29 -2.81
C TYR A 706 -7.95 29.77 -2.93
N PRO A 707 -7.82 30.38 -4.12
CA PRO A 707 -8.44 31.67 -4.35
C PRO A 707 -9.96 31.46 -4.36
N LEU A 708 -10.67 32.10 -3.42
CA LEU A 708 -12.11 32.26 -3.56
C LEU A 708 -12.37 32.93 -4.91
N ILE A 709 -13.32 32.38 -5.67
CA ILE A 709 -13.96 33.12 -6.75
C ILE A 709 -14.45 34.41 -6.10
N LYS A 710 -14.09 35.57 -6.68
CA LYS A 710 -14.64 36.85 -6.25
C LYS A 710 -16.15 36.80 -6.49
N ASN A 711 -16.92 36.31 -5.51
CA ASN A 711 -18.36 36.41 -5.56
C ASN A 711 -18.71 37.85 -5.21
N GLN A 712 -19.01 38.60 -6.26
CA GLN A 712 -19.75 39.83 -6.14
C GLN A 712 -21.18 39.48 -5.69
N ASN A 713 -21.78 40.32 -4.84
CA ASN A 713 -23.23 40.31 -4.66
C ASN A 713 -23.93 40.40 -6.02
N ALA A 714 -25.22 40.07 -6.10
CA ALA A 714 -26.01 40.25 -7.33
C ALA A 714 -25.90 41.67 -7.94
N ASP A 715 -25.50 42.66 -7.12
CA ASP A 715 -25.28 44.07 -7.47
C ASP A 715 -23.80 44.51 -7.57
N GLY A 716 -22.80 43.62 -7.53
CA GLY A 716 -21.40 43.99 -7.79
C GLY A 716 -20.61 44.57 -6.61
N THR A 717 -21.21 44.78 -5.44
CA THR A 717 -20.54 45.39 -4.27
C THR A 717 -19.74 44.39 -3.44
N PRO A 718 -18.46 44.69 -3.09
CA PRO A 718 -17.70 43.87 -2.17
C PRO A 718 -18.30 43.95 -0.77
N THR A 719 -18.53 42.79 -0.16
CA THR A 719 -18.85 42.69 1.26
C THR A 719 -17.66 43.26 2.08
N LEU A 720 -17.91 43.81 3.27
CA LEU A 720 -16.88 44.34 4.16
C LEU A 720 -16.42 43.25 5.15
N PRO A 721 -15.11 43.09 5.40
CA PRO A 721 -14.62 42.08 6.35
C PRO A 721 -15.15 42.38 7.75
N GLN A 722 -15.78 41.38 8.38
CA GLN A 722 -16.34 41.49 9.72
C GLN A 722 -15.26 41.45 10.82
N PHE A 723 -14.10 40.84 10.54
CA PHE A 723 -13.00 40.70 11.49
C PHE A 723 -11.76 41.43 10.99
N MET A 724 -10.90 41.87 11.92
CA MET A 724 -9.61 42.47 11.58
C MET A 724 -8.52 41.41 11.56
N GLN A 725 -7.77 41.34 10.46
CA GLN A 725 -6.59 40.49 10.34
C GLN A 725 -5.36 41.24 10.83
N ILE A 726 -4.51 40.57 11.60
CA ILE A 726 -3.21 41.09 12.03
C ILE A 726 -2.16 40.75 10.98
N ASP A 727 -1.35 41.74 10.60
CA ASP A 727 -0.20 41.49 9.74
C ASP A 727 0.90 40.79 10.55
N MET A 728 0.96 39.46 10.39
CA MET A 728 1.91 38.59 11.10
C MET A 728 3.31 38.57 10.45
N SER A 729 3.57 39.42 9.44
CA SER A 729 4.88 39.53 8.77
C SER A 729 5.98 40.19 9.62
N ALA A 730 5.63 40.81 10.75
CA ALA A 730 6.56 41.61 11.57
C ALA A 730 7.09 40.92 12.85
N LYS A 731 6.74 39.65 13.12
CA LYS A 731 7.23 38.90 14.30
C LYS A 731 7.88 37.58 13.90
N SER A 732 9.01 37.66 13.21
CA SER A 732 9.97 36.57 13.08
C SER A 732 11.36 37.15 13.32
N SER A 733 11.72 37.29 14.59
CA SER A 733 13.07 37.62 15.07
C SER A 733 13.36 36.76 16.27
#